data_AF-A0A9P7X4G1-F1
#
_entry.id   AF-A0A9P7X4G1-F1
#
_cell.length_a   1.000
_cell.length_b   1.000
_cell.length_c   1.000
_cell.angle_alpha   90.00
_cell.angle_beta   90.00
_cell.angle_gamma   90.00
#
_symmetry.space_group_name_H-M   'P 1'
#
loop_
_entity.id
_entity.type
_entity.pdbx_description
1 polymer ?
#
loop_
_entity_poly.entity_id
_entity_poly.type
_entity_poly.pdbx_seq_one_letter_code
_entity_poly.pdbx_strand_id
1 'polypeptide(L)'
;MSSAKVPISRLPLPSSANILTRNLTPDPAASSANALLEKIMTNPSTLRRSQASHPSAHFSYMTPLPLPFPYRIAPPPSGITNEQRSLYVEKVLAMQEPVTEAHSVPENPFKKYHSLSRDKYERELLSLAPTCLSDCFPSLDVGDALDVLGPSSLSQNPTPTQSTTSDNETSEAVRQELVDILSGDAVLMTFPSSPEDRGYAPWSLRYSGHQFGSWAGQLGDGRAISILEVPHPDKPNTTYELQLKGAGRTPFSRGADGLAVLRSSVREYLCAEAMHALGIPTTRSLSLISIPTLPVVREKVETAAIVCRVAPSFIRIGNFQALNSTMPDMTFMFLGGYGGANAQQSPDFEALRILGEWVSRRVLDLGLDEGEPWGKKLVWECARRNAIMVAGWQQMGFMHGVMNTDNISIMGLTIDYGPYAFMDVFDENHICNHTDEGGRYAYKFQPTMIIYALRMLLKSLAPVIGAEMESGKAIVTGWADSEAKIALWSDDGEKLTEELESYIMEVYSGEYYRLMRQRLGLMTEQATDHAELIKPVLDLMQKHKMDFHSTFRHLTTFRASWILDPQGADSDGPLHTFLKVLLPSDEAATNGTKDWLDYLGHFAARINSEEEQNEWKKLAASSESSDGWESVRETYIKRHNPRFVLRQWNLEEVIASLVADAEAISKGETRVGGGSPSKGRQVLNKVLEMATRPFESWGAEGREPKTEEEKEEARFCGTGPKQFLGFQCSCSS
;
A
#
# COMPACT_ATOMS: atom_id res chain seq x y z
N MET A 1 16.60 23.70 8.91
CA MET A 1 17.99 23.49 8.42
C MET A 1 17.96 22.18 7.68
N SER A 2 18.34 22.10 6.40
CA SER A 2 18.41 20.81 5.70
C SER A 2 19.36 19.91 6.49
N SER A 3 18.88 18.76 6.97
CA SER A 3 19.75 17.71 7.49
C SER A 3 20.75 17.32 6.41
N ALA A 4 21.98 16.98 6.81
CA ALA A 4 22.94 16.42 5.89
C ALA A 4 22.40 15.08 5.35
N LYS A 5 22.52 14.85 4.04
CA LYS A 5 22.20 13.55 3.46
C LYS A 5 23.23 12.52 3.94
N VAL A 6 22.75 11.32 4.29
CA VAL A 6 23.60 10.21 4.75
C VAL A 6 23.20 8.90 4.06
N PRO A 7 24.14 7.98 3.82
CA PRO A 7 23.83 6.66 3.29
C PRO A 7 22.81 5.92 4.16
N ILE A 8 22.05 4.99 3.57
CA ILE A 8 21.00 4.22 4.26
C ILE A 8 21.49 3.55 5.55
N SER A 9 22.75 3.09 5.58
CA SER A 9 23.35 2.42 6.75
C SER A 9 23.64 3.36 7.91
N ARG A 10 23.58 4.68 7.70
CA ARG A 10 23.79 5.72 8.72
C ARG A 10 22.52 6.48 9.07
N LEU A 11 21.36 6.06 8.55
CA LEU A 11 20.10 6.61 9.02
C LEU A 11 19.95 6.37 10.53
N PRO A 12 19.42 7.34 11.28
CA PRO A 12 19.29 7.22 12.72
C PRO A 12 18.27 6.15 13.10
N LEU A 13 18.51 5.46 14.21
CA LEU A 13 17.49 4.66 14.87
C LEU A 13 16.56 5.57 15.69
N PRO A 14 15.26 5.23 15.81
CA PRO A 14 14.39 5.90 16.76
C PRO A 14 14.81 5.55 18.19
N SER A 15 14.33 6.32 19.17
CA SER A 15 14.59 6.00 20.58
C SER A 15 14.08 4.59 20.94
N SER A 16 14.66 3.94 21.94
CA SER A 16 14.25 2.59 22.36
C SER A 16 12.75 2.44 22.64
N ALA A 17 12.12 3.50 23.14
CA ALA A 17 10.69 3.56 23.43
C ALA A 17 9.80 3.63 22.17
N ASN A 18 10.41 3.81 21.00
CA ASN A 18 9.78 3.93 19.69
C ASN A 18 10.25 2.84 18.70
N ILE A 19 10.98 1.82 19.16
CA ILE A 19 11.38 0.65 18.35
C ILE A 19 10.36 -0.47 18.58
N LEU A 20 9.68 -0.93 17.54
CA LEU A 20 8.66 -1.98 17.63
C LEU A 20 9.22 -3.25 18.28
N THR A 21 10.38 -3.69 17.82
CA THR A 21 10.98 -4.96 18.27
C THR A 21 11.46 -4.93 19.72
N ARG A 22 11.56 -3.75 20.34
CA ARG A 22 11.83 -3.55 21.78
C ARG A 22 10.57 -3.53 22.65
N ASN A 23 9.42 -3.21 22.06
CA ASN A 23 8.18 -3.04 22.81
C ASN A 23 7.16 -4.17 22.59
N LEU A 24 7.33 -4.98 21.54
CA LEU A 24 6.53 -6.18 21.30
C LEU A 24 7.30 -7.47 21.65
N THR A 25 6.55 -8.54 21.90
CA THR A 25 7.09 -9.86 22.25
C THR A 25 7.60 -10.60 21.00
N PRO A 26 8.89 -10.97 20.93
CA PRO A 26 9.42 -11.80 19.85
C PRO A 26 9.02 -13.27 19.99
N ASP A 27 9.15 -14.03 18.91
CA ASP A 27 9.12 -15.49 18.95
C ASP A 27 10.23 -15.99 19.90
N PRO A 28 9.92 -16.84 20.90
CA PRO A 28 10.92 -17.35 21.84
C PRO A 28 12.10 -18.04 21.17
N ALA A 29 11.87 -18.64 20.00
CA ALA A 29 12.90 -19.34 19.26
C ALA A 29 13.84 -18.38 18.49
N ALA A 30 13.54 -17.09 18.42
CA ALA A 30 14.40 -16.03 17.89
C ALA A 30 14.14 -14.75 18.72
N SER A 31 14.58 -14.75 19.97
CA SER A 31 14.17 -13.77 20.99
C SER A 31 14.99 -12.47 21.02
N SER A 32 16.11 -12.42 20.30
CA SER A 32 17.02 -11.26 20.21
C SER A 32 17.86 -11.34 18.95
N ALA A 33 18.60 -10.27 18.62
CA ALA A 33 19.58 -10.28 17.52
C ALA A 33 20.66 -11.37 17.71
N ASN A 34 21.10 -11.63 18.95
CA ASN A 34 22.04 -12.70 19.27
C ASN A 34 21.44 -14.09 18.99
N ALA A 35 20.21 -14.33 19.47
CA ALA A 35 19.50 -15.59 19.26
C ALA A 35 19.24 -15.85 17.78
N LEU A 36 18.95 -14.80 17.01
CA LEU A 36 18.84 -14.88 15.55
C LEU A 36 20.16 -15.34 14.93
N LEU A 37 21.28 -14.70 15.26
CA LEU A 37 22.59 -15.05 14.70
C LEU A 37 22.99 -16.49 15.04
N GLU A 38 22.79 -16.93 16.28
CA GLU A 38 23.03 -18.31 16.70
C GLU A 38 22.18 -19.28 15.88
N LYS A 39 20.90 -18.97 15.68
CA LYS A 39 19.98 -19.82 14.94
C LYS A 39 20.29 -19.90 13.45
N ILE A 40 20.69 -18.78 12.85
CA ILE A 40 21.20 -18.73 11.47
C ILE A 40 22.41 -19.66 11.30
N MET A 41 23.31 -19.71 12.29
CA MET A 41 24.53 -20.53 12.20
C MET A 41 24.29 -22.02 12.47
N THR A 42 23.29 -22.35 13.28
CA THR A 42 23.06 -23.71 13.79
C THR A 42 21.91 -24.44 13.09
N ASN A 43 20.76 -23.77 12.94
CA ASN A 43 19.51 -24.35 12.46
C ASN A 43 18.69 -23.37 11.58
N PRO A 44 19.30 -22.76 10.54
CA PRO A 44 18.64 -21.72 9.73
C PRO A 44 17.33 -22.18 9.08
N SER A 45 17.16 -23.47 8.79
CA SER A 45 15.92 -23.99 8.19
C SER A 45 14.67 -23.65 9.01
N THR A 46 14.81 -23.53 10.33
CA THR A 46 13.72 -23.21 11.24
C THR A 46 13.18 -21.79 11.06
N LEU A 47 13.98 -20.87 10.53
CA LEU A 47 13.58 -19.51 10.16
C LEU A 47 12.92 -19.43 8.77
N ARG A 48 12.99 -20.51 8.00
CA ARG A 48 12.57 -20.56 6.58
C ARG A 48 11.40 -21.51 6.31
N ARG A 49 11.16 -22.47 7.20
CA ARG A 49 10.01 -23.38 7.15
C ARG A 49 8.82 -22.78 7.89
N SER A 50 7.62 -23.08 7.40
CA SER A 50 6.40 -22.69 8.10
C SER A 50 6.32 -23.37 9.47
N GLN A 51 6.03 -22.61 10.52
CA GLN A 51 5.83 -23.13 11.88
C GLN A 51 4.70 -22.39 12.58
N ALA A 52 3.99 -23.08 13.48
CA ALA A 52 3.09 -22.42 14.41
C ALA A 52 3.95 -21.57 15.36
N SER A 53 3.61 -20.29 15.49
CA SER A 53 4.31 -19.40 16.41
C SER A 53 3.76 -19.55 17.81
N HIS A 54 4.58 -19.20 18.80
CA HIS A 54 4.12 -19.14 20.19
C HIS A 54 2.92 -18.18 20.31
N PRO A 55 1.86 -18.50 21.08
CA PRO A 55 0.65 -17.66 21.18
C PRO A 55 0.93 -16.20 21.58
N SER A 56 1.92 -15.98 22.45
CA SER A 56 2.33 -14.64 22.91
C SER A 56 3.17 -13.82 21.91
N ALA A 57 3.67 -14.45 20.83
CA ALA A 57 4.60 -13.80 19.92
C ALA A 57 3.87 -12.83 18.98
N HIS A 58 4.44 -11.65 18.76
CA HIS A 58 3.96 -10.66 17.79
C HIS A 58 4.75 -10.69 16.48
N PHE A 59 6.01 -11.12 16.53
CA PHE A 59 6.91 -11.14 15.38
C PHE A 59 8.01 -12.20 15.57
N SER A 60 8.75 -12.51 14.52
CA SER A 60 9.99 -13.29 14.59
C SER A 60 11.14 -12.49 13.98
N TYR A 61 12.29 -12.41 14.67
CA TYR A 61 13.52 -11.93 14.04
C TYR A 61 13.96 -12.91 12.95
N MET A 62 14.43 -12.37 11.83
CA MET A 62 14.91 -13.13 10.68
C MET A 62 15.62 -12.22 9.67
N THR A 63 16.37 -12.77 8.72
CA THR A 63 17.08 -12.00 7.68
C THR A 63 16.44 -12.18 6.29
N PRO A 64 16.55 -11.21 5.38
CA PRO A 64 16.33 -11.43 3.96
C PRO A 64 17.18 -12.57 3.36
N LEU A 65 16.55 -13.41 2.54
CA LEU A 65 17.18 -14.53 1.84
C LEU A 65 16.46 -14.80 0.50
N PRO A 66 16.65 -13.93 -0.51
CA PRO A 66 16.01 -14.05 -1.82
C PRO A 66 16.65 -15.18 -2.63
N LEU A 67 16.24 -16.42 -2.34
CA LEU A 67 16.69 -17.64 -3.00
C LEU A 67 15.51 -18.40 -3.61
N PRO A 68 15.71 -19.18 -4.68
CA PRO A 68 14.65 -19.99 -5.25
C PRO A 68 14.21 -21.07 -4.25
N PHE A 69 12.91 -21.36 -4.25
CA PHE A 69 12.33 -22.44 -3.45
C PHE A 69 11.64 -23.48 -4.36
N PRO A 70 11.81 -24.81 -4.11
CA PRO A 70 12.65 -25.43 -3.09
C PRO A 70 14.14 -25.08 -3.19
N TYR A 71 14.82 -24.98 -2.04
CA TYR A 71 16.24 -24.61 -2.00
C TYR A 71 17.10 -25.63 -2.78
N ARG A 72 17.95 -25.12 -3.67
CA ARG A 72 18.83 -25.95 -4.52
C ARG A 72 20.09 -26.34 -3.75
N ILE A 73 20.01 -27.44 -3.01
CA ILE A 73 21.12 -27.98 -2.22
C ILE A 73 21.73 -29.18 -2.96
N ALA A 74 23.03 -29.12 -3.25
CA ALA A 74 23.75 -30.23 -3.88
C ALA A 74 23.70 -31.49 -3.00
N PRO A 75 23.60 -32.70 -3.57
CA PRO A 75 23.56 -33.93 -2.78
C PRO A 75 24.76 -34.05 -1.84
N PRO A 76 24.57 -34.47 -0.59
CA PRO A 76 25.69 -34.71 0.30
C PRO A 76 26.55 -35.90 -0.16
N PRO A 77 27.79 -36.05 0.36
CA PRO A 77 28.65 -37.20 0.08
C PRO A 77 27.95 -38.54 0.35
N SER A 78 28.29 -39.58 -0.41
CA SER A 78 27.75 -40.93 -0.22
C SER A 78 28.23 -41.55 1.10
N GLY A 79 27.44 -42.48 1.65
CA GLY A 79 27.80 -43.22 2.87
C GLY A 79 27.53 -42.52 4.20
N ILE A 80 26.86 -41.35 4.20
CA ILE A 80 26.50 -40.64 5.44
C ILE A 80 25.12 -41.04 5.98
N THR A 81 24.99 -40.96 7.31
CA THR A 81 23.74 -41.18 8.07
C THR A 81 22.68 -40.11 7.81
N ASN A 82 21.42 -40.35 8.20
CA ASN A 82 20.35 -39.37 8.03
C ASN A 82 20.60 -38.10 8.86
N GLU A 83 21.13 -38.23 10.08
CA GLU A 83 21.49 -37.11 10.94
C GLU A 83 22.56 -36.23 10.28
N GLN A 84 23.56 -36.85 9.66
CA GLN A 84 24.59 -36.14 8.89
C GLN A 84 24.02 -35.45 7.65
N ARG A 85 22.98 -36.00 7.01
CA ARG A 85 22.27 -35.34 5.89
C ARG A 85 21.52 -34.10 6.37
N SER A 86 20.84 -34.17 7.51
CA SER A 86 20.15 -33.01 8.11
C SER A 86 21.14 -31.90 8.46
N LEU A 87 22.25 -32.23 9.13
CA LEU A 87 23.30 -31.27 9.45
C LEU A 87 23.96 -30.66 8.21
N TYR A 88 24.11 -31.45 7.14
CA TYR A 88 24.62 -30.94 5.87
C TYR A 88 23.69 -29.88 5.26
N VAL A 89 22.37 -30.08 5.30
CA VAL A 89 21.39 -29.09 4.83
C VAL A 89 21.49 -27.80 5.63
N GLU A 90 21.51 -27.88 6.96
CA GLU A 90 21.65 -26.68 7.83
C GLU A 90 22.95 -25.92 7.53
N LYS A 91 24.06 -26.65 7.38
CA LYS A 91 25.35 -26.05 7.02
C LYS A 91 25.30 -25.33 5.67
N VAL A 92 24.67 -25.93 4.66
CA VAL A 92 24.53 -25.29 3.33
C VAL A 92 23.68 -24.03 3.41
N LEU A 93 22.56 -24.07 4.13
CA LEU A 93 21.72 -22.90 4.33
C LEU A 93 22.44 -21.80 5.11
N ALA A 94 23.18 -22.13 6.17
CA ALA A 94 23.93 -21.16 6.97
C ALA A 94 24.98 -20.40 6.13
N MET A 95 25.59 -21.04 5.13
CA MET A 95 26.54 -20.39 4.20
C MET A 95 25.87 -19.34 3.30
N GLN A 96 24.55 -19.44 3.06
CA GLN A 96 23.77 -18.49 2.25
C GLN A 96 23.29 -17.26 3.04
N GLU A 97 23.34 -17.34 4.37
CA GLU A 97 22.85 -16.31 5.27
C GLU A 97 23.85 -15.16 5.44
N PRO A 98 23.40 -13.93 5.75
CA PRO A 98 24.28 -12.78 5.86
C PRO A 98 24.88 -12.72 7.27
N VAL A 99 26.00 -13.42 7.48
CA VAL A 99 26.68 -13.56 8.78
C VAL A 99 28.07 -12.93 8.83
N THR A 100 28.60 -12.46 7.69
CA THR A 100 29.92 -11.85 7.65
C THR A 100 29.81 -10.34 7.76
N GLU A 101 30.37 -9.78 8.84
CA GLU A 101 30.46 -8.35 9.07
C GLU A 101 31.40 -7.70 8.03
N ALA A 102 30.91 -6.70 7.30
CA ALA A 102 31.74 -5.81 6.50
C ALA A 102 32.44 -4.79 7.42
N HIS A 103 33.58 -4.23 6.98
CA HIS A 103 34.33 -3.22 7.76
C HIS A 103 33.39 -2.13 8.30
N SER A 104 33.30 -2.04 9.63
CA SER A 104 32.47 -1.06 10.31
C SER A 104 33.15 0.31 10.26
N VAL A 105 32.38 1.33 9.88
CA VAL A 105 32.82 2.73 10.02
C VAL A 105 32.61 3.12 11.49
N PRO A 106 33.59 3.75 12.16
CA PRO A 106 33.39 4.33 13.47
C PRO A 106 32.15 5.24 13.50
N GLU A 107 31.38 5.21 14.59
CA GLU A 107 30.14 5.99 14.80
C GLU A 107 28.89 5.54 14.02
N ASN A 108 28.94 4.44 13.26
CA ASN A 108 27.74 3.86 12.65
C ASN A 108 26.87 3.15 13.72
N PRO A 109 25.56 3.47 13.87
CA PRO A 109 24.69 2.71 14.76
C PRO A 109 24.58 1.23 14.37
N PHE A 110 24.74 0.90 13.08
CA PHE A 110 24.61 -0.45 12.54
C PHE A 110 25.92 -1.08 12.12
N LYS A 111 25.97 -2.41 12.20
CA LYS A 111 26.93 -3.24 11.49
C LYS A 111 26.25 -3.84 10.26
N LYS A 112 26.98 -3.84 9.14
CA LYS A 112 26.51 -4.39 7.87
C LYS A 112 27.00 -5.83 7.71
N TYR A 113 26.09 -6.73 7.37
CA TYR A 113 26.37 -8.15 7.19
C TYR A 113 26.03 -8.62 5.78
N HIS A 114 26.90 -9.46 5.22
CA HIS A 114 26.74 -10.07 3.90
C HIS A 114 26.94 -11.59 3.98
N SER A 115 26.50 -12.30 2.94
CA SER A 115 26.82 -13.71 2.76
C SER A 115 28.14 -13.90 2.01
N LEU A 116 28.91 -14.93 2.37
CA LEU A 116 30.15 -15.31 1.65
C LEU A 116 29.90 -16.16 0.41
N SER A 117 28.76 -16.85 0.37
CA SER A 117 28.52 -17.94 -0.60
C SER A 117 27.14 -17.88 -1.23
N ARG A 118 26.40 -16.79 -1.02
CA ARG A 118 25.12 -16.56 -1.70
C ARG A 118 25.34 -16.42 -3.18
N ASP A 119 24.53 -17.13 -3.96
CA ASP A 119 24.48 -16.97 -5.40
C ASP A 119 24.26 -15.48 -5.72
N LYS A 120 25.22 -14.89 -6.42
CA LYS A 120 25.16 -13.49 -6.82
C LYS A 120 24.22 -13.37 -8.01
N TYR A 121 22.93 -13.30 -7.72
CA TYR A 121 21.95 -12.86 -8.72
C TYR A 121 22.20 -11.40 -9.07
N GLU A 122 22.04 -11.06 -10.34
CA GLU A 122 22.09 -9.69 -10.80
C GLU A 122 20.91 -8.92 -10.20
N ARG A 123 21.16 -7.67 -9.77
CA ARG A 123 20.17 -6.81 -9.14
C ARG A 123 20.12 -5.51 -9.89
N GLU A 124 18.94 -5.16 -10.37
CA GLU A 124 18.73 -3.96 -11.14
C GLU A 124 17.75 -3.04 -10.43
N LEU A 125 18.21 -1.86 -10.04
CA LEU A 125 17.33 -0.79 -9.57
C LEU A 125 16.51 -0.27 -10.75
N LEU A 126 15.20 -0.53 -10.72
CA LEU A 126 14.28 -0.11 -11.78
C LEU A 126 13.71 1.28 -11.53
N SER A 127 13.45 1.66 -10.28
CA SER A 127 12.93 2.98 -9.94
C SER A 127 13.10 3.31 -8.45
N LEU A 128 13.14 4.60 -8.14
CA LEU A 128 13.05 5.19 -6.80
C LEU A 128 11.93 6.23 -6.82
N ALA A 129 11.03 6.20 -5.84
CA ALA A 129 9.90 7.12 -5.79
C ALA A 129 10.32 8.47 -5.20
N PRO A 130 10.37 9.56 -5.98
CA PRO A 130 10.89 10.84 -5.49
C PRO A 130 10.07 11.42 -4.36
N THR A 131 8.75 11.25 -4.42
CA THR A 131 7.78 11.68 -3.40
C THR A 131 7.95 10.92 -2.08
N CYS A 132 8.18 9.61 -2.12
CA CYS A 132 8.43 8.84 -0.90
C CYS A 132 9.77 9.25 -0.28
N LEU A 133 10.80 9.44 -1.10
CA LEU A 133 12.11 9.91 -0.66
C LEU A 133 12.01 11.29 0.03
N SER A 134 11.32 12.26 -0.59
CA SER A 134 11.17 13.60 -0.02
C SER A 134 10.32 13.63 1.25
N ASP A 135 9.22 12.87 1.27
CA ASP A 135 8.23 12.94 2.36
C ASP A 135 8.65 12.12 3.58
N CYS A 136 9.30 10.97 3.37
CA CYS A 136 9.61 10.01 4.42
C CYS A 136 11.09 10.01 4.83
N PHE A 137 12.00 10.24 3.88
CA PHE A 137 13.45 10.13 4.11
C PHE A 137 14.25 11.28 3.48
N PRO A 138 13.97 12.56 3.80
CA PRO A 138 14.67 13.69 3.17
C PRO A 138 16.18 13.72 3.48
N SER A 139 16.63 13.02 4.52
CA SER A 139 18.05 12.83 4.87
C SER A 139 18.72 11.65 4.18
N LEU A 140 18.02 10.84 3.40
CA LEU A 140 18.62 9.67 2.74
C LEU A 140 19.43 10.10 1.51
N ASP A 141 20.72 9.77 1.52
CA ASP A 141 21.58 9.83 0.35
C ASP A 141 21.36 8.59 -0.53
N VAL A 142 21.08 8.82 -1.81
CA VAL A 142 20.88 7.79 -2.82
C VAL A 142 22.02 7.74 -3.83
N GLY A 143 23.09 8.52 -3.63
CA GLY A 143 24.22 8.59 -4.54
C GLY A 143 23.81 9.08 -5.94
N ASP A 144 24.34 8.43 -6.97
CA ASP A 144 24.03 8.66 -8.39
C ASP A 144 22.76 7.92 -8.88
N ALA A 145 21.94 7.35 -7.98
CA ALA A 145 20.81 6.51 -8.35
C ALA A 145 19.81 7.20 -9.29
N LEU A 146 19.44 8.45 -9.03
CA LEU A 146 18.50 9.19 -9.87
C LEU A 146 19.09 9.49 -11.25
N ASP A 147 20.40 9.73 -11.33
CA ASP A 147 21.10 9.96 -12.60
C ASP A 147 21.16 8.67 -13.45
N VAL A 148 21.43 7.52 -12.82
CA VAL A 148 21.45 6.19 -13.46
C VAL A 148 20.05 5.74 -13.90
N LEU A 149 19.01 6.12 -13.16
CA LEU A 149 17.63 5.86 -13.56
C LEU A 149 17.22 6.68 -14.79
N GLY A 150 17.83 7.84 -14.96
CA GLY A 150 17.67 8.74 -16.11
C GLY A 150 16.30 9.41 -16.18
N PRO A 151 16.06 10.24 -17.22
CA PRO A 151 14.87 11.07 -17.30
C PRO A 151 13.59 10.26 -17.56
N SER A 152 12.46 10.80 -17.10
CA SER A 152 11.12 10.33 -17.46
C SER A 152 10.78 10.78 -18.89
N SER A 153 10.62 9.83 -19.82
CA SER A 153 10.25 10.11 -21.21
C SER A 153 9.49 8.92 -21.80
N LEU A 154 8.43 9.19 -22.57
CA LEU A 154 7.74 8.20 -23.42
C LEU A 154 8.23 8.25 -24.87
N SER A 155 8.93 9.32 -25.26
CA SER A 155 9.50 9.47 -26.60
C SER A 155 10.66 8.50 -26.87
N GLN A 156 10.76 7.98 -28.10
CA GLN A 156 11.79 7.02 -28.51
C GLN A 156 13.21 7.61 -28.61
N ASN A 157 13.34 8.94 -28.61
CA ASN A 157 14.62 9.67 -28.72
C ASN A 157 14.67 10.80 -27.68
N PRO A 158 14.89 10.49 -26.39
CA PRO A 158 15.00 11.52 -25.37
C PRO A 158 16.20 12.44 -25.67
N THR A 159 16.02 13.74 -25.45
CA THR A 159 17.14 14.68 -25.54
C THR A 159 18.09 14.41 -24.36
N PRO A 160 19.39 14.16 -24.57
CA PRO A 160 20.29 13.85 -23.47
C PRO A 160 20.36 15.02 -22.50
N THR A 161 20.01 14.78 -21.23
CA THR A 161 20.26 15.72 -20.14
C THR A 161 21.75 15.74 -19.83
N GLN A 162 22.32 16.93 -19.61
CA GLN A 162 23.72 17.08 -19.21
C GLN A 162 23.91 16.41 -17.84
N SER A 163 24.74 15.37 -17.76
CA SER A 163 25.08 14.77 -16.48
C SER A 163 26.01 15.72 -15.72
N THR A 164 25.64 16.03 -14.48
CA THR A 164 26.52 16.74 -13.55
C THR A 164 27.49 15.74 -12.95
N THR A 165 28.75 15.81 -13.37
CA THR A 165 29.87 15.03 -12.82
C THR A 165 30.11 15.43 -11.35
N SER A 166 29.49 14.71 -10.42
CA SER A 166 29.94 14.66 -9.02
C SER A 166 31.03 13.58 -8.87
N ASP A 167 31.73 13.53 -7.73
CA ASP A 167 32.79 12.54 -7.44
C ASP A 167 32.27 11.10 -7.61
N ASN A 168 32.49 10.54 -8.80
CA ASN A 168 31.75 9.40 -9.34
C ASN A 168 31.87 8.14 -8.48
N GLU A 169 33.04 7.88 -7.90
CA GLU A 169 33.30 6.67 -7.10
C GLU A 169 32.55 6.67 -5.75
N THR A 170 32.39 7.84 -5.11
CA THR A 170 31.69 7.91 -3.81
C THR A 170 30.17 7.81 -4.01
N SER A 171 29.63 8.51 -5.00
CA SER A 171 28.19 8.46 -5.34
C SER A 171 27.76 7.06 -5.79
N GLU A 172 28.57 6.37 -6.60
CA GLU A 172 28.32 4.98 -6.99
C GLU A 172 28.33 4.03 -5.78
N ALA A 173 29.27 4.19 -4.85
CA ALA A 173 29.32 3.35 -3.65
C ALA A 173 28.08 3.52 -2.76
N VAL A 174 27.55 4.75 -2.63
CA VAL A 174 26.31 5.03 -1.89
C VAL A 174 25.11 4.36 -2.56
N ARG A 175 24.99 4.49 -3.90
CA ARG A 175 23.94 3.80 -4.66
C ARG A 175 24.05 2.28 -4.52
N GLN A 176 25.25 1.72 -4.59
CA GLN A 176 25.44 0.27 -4.49
C GLN A 176 25.06 -0.24 -3.10
N GLU A 177 25.43 0.48 -2.04
CA GLU A 177 25.00 0.16 -0.67
C GLU A 177 23.48 0.20 -0.52
N LEU A 178 22.82 1.20 -1.11
CA LEU A 178 21.35 1.29 -1.14
C LEU A 178 20.74 0.05 -1.81
N VAL A 179 21.23 -0.33 -2.99
CA VAL A 179 20.73 -1.51 -3.74
C VAL A 179 20.96 -2.79 -2.95
N ASP A 180 22.15 -3.00 -2.37
CA ASP A 180 22.45 -4.22 -1.63
C ASP A 180 21.56 -4.39 -0.40
N ILE A 181 21.24 -3.31 0.31
CA ILE A 181 20.35 -3.35 1.48
C ILE A 181 18.89 -3.52 1.05
N LEU A 182 18.42 -2.75 0.06
CA LEU A 182 17.02 -2.79 -0.37
C LEU A 182 16.68 -4.04 -1.20
N SER A 183 17.67 -4.79 -1.67
CA SER A 183 17.48 -6.12 -2.28
C SER A 183 17.62 -7.26 -1.26
N GLY A 184 17.94 -6.97 0.00
CA GLY A 184 18.22 -7.98 1.02
C GLY A 184 19.51 -8.78 0.80
N ASP A 185 20.46 -8.26 0.02
CA ASP A 185 21.79 -8.86 -0.13
C ASP A 185 22.70 -8.56 1.06
N ALA A 186 22.56 -7.34 1.58
CA ALA A 186 23.16 -6.90 2.82
C ALA A 186 22.08 -6.66 3.88
N VAL A 187 22.41 -6.88 5.15
CA VAL A 187 21.51 -6.60 6.27
C VAL A 187 22.20 -5.74 7.30
N LEU A 188 21.42 -4.89 7.98
CA LEU A 188 21.88 -4.04 9.06
C LEU A 188 21.43 -4.65 10.39
N MET A 189 22.37 -4.86 11.30
CA MET A 189 22.09 -5.40 12.64
C MET A 189 22.91 -4.69 13.71
N THR A 190 22.37 -4.67 14.92
CA THR A 190 23.06 -4.29 16.16
C THR A 190 22.85 -5.38 17.18
N PHE A 191 23.84 -5.62 18.02
CA PHE A 191 23.78 -6.67 19.04
C PHE A 191 23.73 -6.06 20.44
N PRO A 192 23.05 -6.74 21.38
CA PRO A 192 22.96 -6.30 22.77
C PRO A 192 24.31 -5.94 23.37
N SER A 193 24.37 -4.79 24.03
CA SER A 193 25.50 -4.43 24.92
C SER A 193 25.23 -4.76 26.39
N SER A 194 23.98 -5.08 26.74
CA SER A 194 23.52 -5.46 28.07
C SER A 194 22.36 -6.48 28.00
N PRO A 195 22.02 -7.20 29.09
CA PRO A 195 20.97 -8.22 29.09
C PRO A 195 19.55 -7.71 28.78
N GLU A 196 19.25 -6.46 29.09
CA GLU A 196 17.97 -5.80 28.82
C GLU A 196 17.82 -5.28 27.39
N ASP A 197 18.92 -5.20 26.64
CA ASP A 197 18.91 -4.85 25.21
C ASP A 197 18.69 -6.11 24.35
N ARG A 198 17.77 -6.06 23.39
CA ARG A 198 17.57 -7.15 22.41
C ARG A 198 18.38 -6.96 21.12
N GLY A 199 19.10 -5.85 20.99
CA GLY A 199 19.72 -5.43 19.75
C GLY A 199 18.68 -5.01 18.72
N TYR A 200 19.12 -4.90 17.47
CA TYR A 200 18.28 -4.58 16.33
C TYR A 200 18.59 -5.54 15.19
N ALA A 201 17.58 -6.17 14.62
CA ALA A 201 17.71 -7.03 13.46
C ALA A 201 16.40 -7.03 12.67
N PRO A 202 16.42 -7.44 11.38
CA PRO A 202 15.19 -7.50 10.59
C PRO A 202 14.18 -8.51 11.19
N TRP A 203 12.89 -8.29 10.91
CA TRP A 203 11.80 -9.10 11.46
C TRP A 203 10.63 -9.26 10.49
N SER A 204 9.77 -10.22 10.78
CA SER A 204 8.49 -10.43 10.11
C SER A 204 7.39 -10.49 11.16
N LEU A 205 6.28 -9.78 10.94
CA LEU A 205 5.14 -9.78 11.85
C LEU A 205 4.35 -11.10 11.75
N ARG A 206 3.87 -11.57 12.90
CA ARG A 206 2.84 -12.60 12.98
C ARG A 206 1.48 -11.92 13.00
N TYR A 207 0.56 -12.43 12.22
CA TYR A 207 -0.85 -12.07 12.26
C TYR A 207 -1.70 -13.26 11.81
N SER A 208 -3.01 -13.11 11.92
CA SER A 208 -4.03 -14.06 11.45
C SER A 208 -5.11 -13.26 10.73
N GLY A 209 -6.21 -13.88 10.29
CA GLY A 209 -7.27 -13.11 9.65
C GLY A 209 -8.44 -13.94 9.15
N HIS A 210 -9.53 -13.25 8.83
CA HIS A 210 -10.65 -13.79 8.10
C HIS A 210 -10.45 -13.52 6.61
N GLN A 211 -10.23 -14.59 5.85
CA GLN A 211 -10.11 -14.54 4.40
C GLN A 211 -11.45 -14.89 3.77
N PHE A 212 -12.00 -13.96 2.99
CA PHE A 212 -13.34 -14.08 2.39
C PHE A 212 -14.44 -14.42 3.44
N GLY A 213 -14.29 -13.92 4.66
CA GLY A 213 -15.22 -14.15 5.78
C GLY A 213 -14.98 -15.44 6.57
N SER A 214 -14.05 -16.29 6.16
CA SER A 214 -13.68 -17.53 6.87
C SER A 214 -12.37 -17.36 7.64
N TRP A 215 -12.29 -17.91 8.85
CA TRP A 215 -11.05 -17.90 9.63
C TRP A 215 -9.94 -18.69 8.94
N ALA A 216 -8.79 -18.04 8.69
CA ALA A 216 -7.67 -18.63 7.96
C ALA A 216 -6.56 -19.19 8.87
N GLY A 217 -6.72 -19.13 10.20
CA GLY A 217 -5.67 -19.51 11.14
C GLY A 217 -4.46 -18.57 11.09
N GLN A 218 -3.28 -19.10 11.42
CA GLN A 218 -2.05 -18.32 11.40
C GLN A 218 -1.65 -17.91 9.97
N LEU A 219 -1.43 -16.60 9.81
CA LEU A 219 -0.82 -15.99 8.66
C LEU A 219 0.53 -15.37 9.10
N GLY A 220 0.74 -14.08 8.82
CA GLY A 220 1.99 -13.37 9.06
C GLY A 220 2.62 -12.91 7.76
N ASP A 221 3.70 -12.15 7.90
CA ASP A 221 4.48 -11.64 6.78
C ASP A 221 5.19 -12.81 6.07
N GLY A 222 4.48 -13.52 5.20
CA GLY A 222 4.96 -14.74 4.54
C GLY A 222 5.95 -14.51 3.42
N ARG A 223 6.13 -13.25 3.00
CA ARG A 223 7.07 -12.82 1.96
C ARG A 223 7.51 -11.38 2.17
N ALA A 224 7.39 -10.88 3.39
CA ALA A 224 7.72 -9.51 3.73
C ALA A 224 8.63 -9.51 4.96
N ILE A 225 9.65 -8.66 4.94
CA ILE A 225 10.66 -8.60 5.99
C ILE A 225 10.97 -7.13 6.24
N SER A 226 10.69 -6.67 7.45
CA SER A 226 10.99 -5.32 7.89
C SER A 226 12.46 -5.22 8.26
N ILE A 227 13.15 -4.24 7.69
CA ILE A 227 14.62 -4.13 7.75
C ILE A 227 15.09 -2.92 8.56
N LEU A 228 14.32 -1.83 8.60
CA LEU A 228 14.69 -0.56 9.23
C LEU A 228 13.45 0.15 9.79
N GLU A 229 13.62 0.84 10.92
CA GLU A 229 12.72 1.86 11.47
C GLU A 229 13.53 3.15 11.52
N VAL A 230 13.01 4.24 10.93
CA VAL A 230 13.74 5.50 10.80
C VAL A 230 12.83 6.66 11.24
N PRO A 231 13.24 7.50 12.21
CA PRO A 231 12.47 8.67 12.60
C PRO A 231 12.55 9.75 11.51
N HIS A 232 11.44 10.44 11.26
CA HIS A 232 11.42 11.59 10.37
C HIS A 232 12.22 12.74 11.00
N PRO A 233 13.14 13.41 10.25
CA PRO A 233 14.04 14.40 10.84
C PRO A 233 13.32 15.61 11.44
N ASP A 234 12.25 16.09 10.80
CA ASP A 234 11.47 17.23 11.33
C ASP A 234 10.35 16.81 12.30
N LYS A 235 10.07 15.50 12.40
CA LYS A 235 8.98 14.94 13.21
C LYS A 235 9.50 13.67 13.90
N PRO A 236 10.39 13.78 14.89
CA PRO A 236 11.11 12.62 15.46
C PRO A 236 10.20 11.59 16.16
N ASN A 237 8.96 11.96 16.48
CA ASN A 237 7.93 11.03 16.98
C ASN A 237 7.22 10.25 15.86
N THR A 238 7.38 10.66 14.61
CA THR A 238 6.93 9.91 13.43
C THR A 238 8.07 9.03 12.95
N THR A 239 7.90 7.72 13.10
CA THR A 239 8.84 6.71 12.59
C THR A 239 8.28 6.08 11.32
N TYR A 240 9.13 5.79 10.34
CA TYR A 240 8.80 5.01 9.16
C TYR A 240 9.50 3.66 9.19
N GLU A 241 8.73 2.59 9.01
CA GLU A 241 9.20 1.22 8.83
C GLU A 241 9.46 0.95 7.35
N LEU A 242 10.63 0.41 7.01
CA LEU A 242 10.98 -0.08 5.67
C LEU A 242 10.82 -1.60 5.64
N GLN A 243 9.96 -2.09 4.75
CA GLN A 243 9.65 -3.51 4.61
C GLN A 243 9.91 -4.00 3.18
N LEU A 244 10.77 -5.01 3.04
CA LEU A 244 11.08 -5.64 1.75
C LEU A 244 10.07 -6.75 1.46
N LYS A 245 9.28 -6.59 0.40
CA LYS A 245 8.33 -7.60 -0.08
C LYS A 245 8.92 -8.36 -1.26
N GLY A 246 8.97 -9.69 -1.15
CA GLY A 246 9.63 -10.59 -2.11
C GLY A 246 11.05 -10.99 -1.71
N ALA A 247 11.49 -10.66 -0.50
CA ALA A 247 12.86 -10.84 -0.04
C ALA A 247 13.19 -12.25 0.53
N GLY A 248 12.33 -13.24 0.27
CA GLY A 248 12.56 -14.65 0.62
C GLY A 248 11.60 -15.21 1.68
N ARG A 249 11.78 -16.51 1.97
CA ARG A 249 10.92 -17.24 2.90
C ARG A 249 11.08 -16.78 4.34
N THR A 250 9.96 -16.82 5.04
CA THR A 250 9.78 -16.56 6.47
C THR A 250 9.09 -17.73 7.17
N PRO A 251 9.05 -17.76 8.52
CA PRO A 251 8.26 -18.73 9.25
C PRO A 251 6.75 -18.68 8.93
N PHE A 252 6.31 -17.63 8.25
CA PHE A 252 4.92 -17.37 7.87
C PHE A 252 4.64 -17.66 6.38
N SER A 253 5.63 -18.12 5.60
CA SER A 253 5.45 -18.39 4.16
C SER A 253 4.47 -19.51 3.82
N ARG A 254 4.05 -20.33 4.81
CA ARG A 254 3.25 -21.54 4.56
C ARG A 254 3.93 -22.41 3.49
N GLY A 255 3.17 -22.83 2.47
CA GLY A 255 3.70 -23.56 1.32
C GLY A 255 4.38 -22.70 0.24
N ALA A 256 4.30 -21.36 0.31
CA ALA A 256 4.79 -20.46 -0.73
C ALA A 256 6.31 -20.23 -0.66
N ASP A 257 6.88 -19.69 -1.73
CA ASP A 257 8.33 -19.47 -1.92
C ASP A 257 8.89 -18.22 -1.23
N GLY A 258 8.04 -17.33 -0.70
CA GLY A 258 8.48 -16.08 -0.07
C GLY A 258 8.99 -15.01 -1.04
N LEU A 259 8.87 -15.25 -2.35
CA LEU A 259 9.30 -14.32 -3.40
C LEU A 259 8.11 -13.52 -3.95
N ALA A 260 8.41 -12.44 -4.67
CA ALA A 260 7.44 -11.68 -5.45
C ALA A 260 7.93 -11.59 -6.90
N VAL A 261 6.99 -11.51 -7.85
CA VAL A 261 7.31 -11.39 -9.28
C VAL A 261 7.30 -9.93 -9.71
N LEU A 262 7.97 -9.65 -10.83
CA LEU A 262 8.10 -8.30 -11.38
C LEU A 262 6.74 -7.63 -11.61
N ARG A 263 5.77 -8.35 -12.18
CA ARG A 263 4.42 -7.81 -12.43
C ARG A 263 3.68 -7.34 -11.18
N SER A 264 3.66 -8.14 -10.10
CA SER A 264 2.98 -7.78 -8.85
C SER A 264 3.70 -6.61 -8.17
N SER A 265 5.03 -6.61 -8.26
CA SER A 265 5.89 -5.59 -7.68
C SER A 265 5.69 -4.23 -8.36
N VAL A 266 5.58 -4.19 -9.69
CA VAL A 266 5.27 -2.96 -10.45
C VAL A 266 3.90 -2.40 -10.07
N ARG A 267 2.88 -3.26 -9.96
CA ARG A 267 1.52 -2.83 -9.57
C ARG A 267 1.51 -2.19 -8.18
N GLU A 268 2.11 -2.85 -7.19
CA GLU A 268 2.20 -2.31 -5.83
C GLU A 268 3.03 -1.02 -5.77
N TYR A 269 4.17 -0.99 -6.45
CA TYR A 269 5.04 0.18 -6.50
C TYR A 269 4.32 1.43 -7.03
N LEU A 270 3.67 1.32 -8.19
CA LEU A 270 2.98 2.45 -8.82
C LEU A 270 1.69 2.84 -8.09
N CYS A 271 0.90 1.87 -7.61
CA CYS A 271 -0.37 2.17 -6.98
C CYS A 271 -0.23 2.86 -5.63
N ALA A 272 0.77 2.48 -4.83
CA ALA A 272 1.10 3.13 -3.57
C ALA A 272 1.28 4.64 -3.76
N GLU A 273 2.11 5.03 -4.73
CA GLU A 273 2.39 6.45 -4.99
C GLU A 273 1.22 7.16 -5.70
N ALA A 274 0.46 6.47 -6.54
CA ALA A 274 -0.77 7.00 -7.13
C ALA A 274 -1.83 7.33 -6.06
N MET A 275 -2.04 6.42 -5.10
CA MET A 275 -3.01 6.62 -4.01
C MET A 275 -2.60 7.80 -3.12
N HIS A 276 -1.31 7.94 -2.82
CA HIS A 276 -0.78 9.09 -2.08
C HIS A 276 -1.04 10.40 -2.82
N ALA A 277 -0.75 10.46 -4.12
CA ALA A 277 -0.98 11.65 -4.94
C ALA A 277 -2.46 12.00 -5.12
N LEU A 278 -3.36 11.01 -5.07
CA LEU A 278 -4.81 11.21 -5.03
C LEU A 278 -5.33 11.67 -3.66
N GLY A 279 -4.46 11.78 -2.64
CA GLY A 279 -4.84 12.17 -1.28
C GLY A 279 -5.50 11.06 -0.48
N ILE A 280 -5.37 9.80 -0.91
CA ILE A 280 -5.94 8.65 -0.20
C ILE A 280 -4.87 8.06 0.74
N PRO A 281 -5.15 7.90 2.04
CA PRO A 281 -4.23 7.30 2.98
C PRO A 281 -3.72 5.92 2.51
N THR A 282 -2.40 5.76 2.49
CA THR A 282 -1.76 4.56 1.92
C THR A 282 -0.36 4.29 2.47
N THR A 283 0.07 3.03 2.40
CA THR A 283 1.50 2.70 2.41
C THR A 283 2.22 3.29 1.20
N ARG A 284 3.48 3.66 1.35
CA ARG A 284 4.33 4.24 0.32
C ARG A 284 5.28 3.18 -0.26
N SER A 285 5.85 3.47 -1.41
CA SER A 285 6.86 2.61 -2.05
C SER A 285 8.15 3.40 -2.27
N LEU A 286 9.28 2.93 -1.74
CA LEU A 286 10.57 3.61 -1.88
C LEU A 286 11.32 3.19 -3.14
N SER A 287 11.44 1.88 -3.38
CA SER A 287 12.25 1.33 -4.47
C SER A 287 11.61 0.10 -5.10
N LEU A 288 11.90 -0.09 -6.38
CA LEU A 288 11.62 -1.33 -7.11
C LEU A 288 12.93 -1.90 -7.66
N ILE A 289 13.26 -3.13 -7.27
CA ILE A 289 14.48 -3.83 -7.71
C ILE A 289 14.08 -5.12 -8.41
N SER A 290 14.57 -5.31 -9.64
CA SER A 290 14.45 -6.56 -10.39
C SER A 290 15.63 -7.48 -10.08
N ILE A 291 15.37 -8.79 -10.03
CA ILE A 291 16.40 -9.83 -9.94
C ILE A 291 16.25 -10.74 -11.18
N PRO A 292 16.69 -10.28 -12.37
CA PRO A 292 16.35 -10.88 -13.66
C PRO A 292 16.74 -12.36 -13.79
N THR A 293 17.79 -12.79 -13.08
CA THR A 293 18.32 -14.16 -13.14
C THR A 293 17.78 -15.07 -12.04
N LEU A 294 16.89 -14.60 -11.17
CA LEU A 294 16.21 -15.40 -10.16
C LEU A 294 14.81 -15.81 -10.65
N PRO A 295 14.60 -17.08 -11.04
CA PRO A 295 13.31 -17.54 -11.55
C PRO A 295 12.31 -17.79 -10.42
N VAL A 296 11.06 -17.41 -10.66
CA VAL A 296 9.93 -17.63 -9.76
C VAL A 296 8.86 -18.41 -10.53
N VAL A 297 8.35 -19.49 -9.94
CA VAL A 297 7.34 -20.33 -10.61
C VAL A 297 5.95 -19.90 -10.14
N ARG A 298 5.10 -19.45 -11.08
CA ARG A 298 3.66 -19.24 -10.91
C ARG A 298 2.92 -20.06 -11.97
N GLU A 299 1.98 -19.48 -12.72
CA GLU A 299 1.39 -20.12 -13.89
C GLU A 299 2.42 -20.32 -15.02
N LYS A 300 3.42 -19.44 -15.05
CA LYS A 300 4.63 -19.51 -15.88
C LYS A 300 5.86 -19.20 -15.02
N VAL A 301 7.05 -19.40 -15.58
CA VAL A 301 8.28 -18.90 -14.96
C VAL A 301 8.33 -17.38 -15.16
N GLU A 302 8.53 -16.64 -14.09
CA GLU A 302 8.57 -15.18 -14.06
C GLU A 302 9.84 -14.68 -13.36
N THR A 303 10.16 -13.42 -13.58
CA THR A 303 11.29 -12.71 -12.96
C THR A 303 10.95 -12.30 -11.53
N ALA A 304 11.85 -12.58 -10.58
CA ALA A 304 11.74 -12.07 -9.22
C ALA A 304 11.93 -10.55 -9.15
N ALA A 305 11.23 -9.91 -8.22
CA ALA A 305 11.44 -8.51 -7.88
C ALA A 305 11.19 -8.27 -6.39
N ILE A 306 11.76 -7.18 -5.88
CA ILE A 306 11.59 -6.72 -4.51
C ILE A 306 11.09 -5.28 -4.53
N VAL A 307 10.00 -5.03 -3.80
CA VAL A 307 9.53 -3.67 -3.47
C VAL A 307 9.93 -3.36 -2.04
N CYS A 308 10.57 -2.21 -1.82
CA CYS A 308 10.71 -1.63 -0.50
C CYS A 308 9.47 -0.78 -0.19
N ARG A 309 8.60 -1.30 0.65
CA ARG A 309 7.40 -0.64 1.16
C ARG A 309 7.76 0.22 2.36
N VAL A 310 7.00 1.28 2.56
CA VAL A 310 7.22 2.25 3.63
C VAL A 310 5.88 2.58 4.28
N ALA A 311 5.82 2.52 5.60
CA ALA A 311 4.63 2.94 6.35
C ALA A 311 5.03 3.38 7.76
N PRO A 312 4.23 4.24 8.43
CA PRO A 312 4.41 4.48 9.85
C PRO A 312 4.25 3.21 10.71
N SER A 313 3.42 2.27 10.23
CA SER A 313 3.29 0.94 10.82
C SER A 313 2.64 -0.03 9.83
N PHE A 314 3.10 -1.28 9.81
CA PHE A 314 2.44 -2.38 9.09
C PHE A 314 1.48 -3.19 9.97
N ILE A 315 1.11 -2.71 11.16
CA ILE A 315 0.13 -3.38 12.03
C ILE A 315 -1.28 -3.30 11.44
N ARG A 316 -1.99 -4.42 11.55
CA ARG A 316 -3.27 -4.72 10.91
C ARG A 316 -4.26 -5.25 11.92
N ILE A 317 -5.54 -5.28 11.56
CA ILE A 317 -6.57 -5.93 12.40
C ILE A 317 -6.21 -7.40 12.68
N GLY A 318 -5.65 -8.09 11.69
CA GLY A 318 -5.17 -9.45 11.82
C GLY A 318 -4.14 -9.70 12.94
N ASN A 319 -3.36 -8.69 13.35
CA ASN A 319 -2.41 -8.83 14.47
C ASN A 319 -3.15 -9.01 15.80
N PHE A 320 -4.26 -8.30 16.01
CA PHE A 320 -5.10 -8.45 17.19
C PHE A 320 -5.83 -9.79 17.18
N GLN A 321 -6.33 -10.23 16.03
CA GLN A 321 -7.00 -11.52 15.90
C GLN A 321 -6.07 -12.72 16.16
N ALA A 322 -4.77 -12.57 15.92
CA ALA A 322 -3.79 -13.61 16.25
C ALA A 322 -3.58 -13.81 17.76
N LEU A 323 -3.94 -12.81 18.56
CA LEU A 323 -3.81 -12.80 20.03
C LEU A 323 -5.14 -13.09 20.72
N ASN A 324 -6.27 -12.78 20.07
CA ASN A 324 -7.61 -13.17 20.52
C ASN A 324 -8.53 -13.39 19.31
N SER A 325 -8.69 -14.66 18.91
CA SER A 325 -9.50 -15.04 17.76
C SER A 325 -10.99 -15.00 18.08
N THR A 326 -11.78 -14.46 17.16
CA THR A 326 -13.22 -14.16 17.36
C THR A 326 -14.16 -15.35 17.07
N MET A 327 -13.64 -16.57 16.99
CA MET A 327 -14.42 -17.77 16.63
C MET A 327 -14.50 -18.76 17.81
N PRO A 328 -15.71 -19.21 18.20
CA PRO A 328 -15.85 -20.37 19.07
C PRO A 328 -15.35 -21.62 18.34
N ASP A 329 -14.57 -22.43 19.05
CA ASP A 329 -13.89 -23.70 18.70
C ASP A 329 -14.70 -24.71 17.86
N MET A 330 -16.03 -24.55 17.78
CA MET A 330 -16.98 -25.59 17.38
C MET A 330 -16.86 -26.05 15.92
N THR A 331 -16.60 -25.19 14.92
CA THR A 331 -16.62 -25.63 13.50
C THR A 331 -15.44 -26.55 13.16
N PHE A 332 -14.30 -26.39 13.83
CA PHE A 332 -13.11 -27.24 13.60
C PHE A 332 -13.17 -28.57 14.38
N MET A 333 -13.82 -28.60 15.55
CA MET A 333 -14.08 -29.85 16.28
C MET A 333 -14.93 -30.86 15.49
N PHE A 334 -15.93 -30.39 14.71
CA PHE A 334 -16.87 -31.28 14.02
C PHE A 334 -16.36 -31.88 12.71
N LEU A 335 -15.38 -31.26 12.04
CA LEU A 335 -14.93 -31.68 10.70
C LEU A 335 -13.69 -32.59 10.68
N GLY A 336 -13.20 -33.07 11.82
CA GLY A 336 -12.17 -34.11 11.86
C GLY A 336 -10.88 -33.76 11.11
N GLY A 337 -10.51 -32.47 11.08
CA GLY A 337 -9.33 -31.98 10.36
C GLY A 337 -8.03 -32.50 10.97
N TYR A 338 -7.53 -33.61 10.42
CA TYR A 338 -6.21 -34.16 10.72
C TYR A 338 -5.09 -33.12 10.44
N GLY A 339 -4.44 -32.66 11.52
CA GLY A 339 -2.98 -32.45 11.62
C GLY A 339 -2.29 -31.41 10.73
N GLY A 340 -1.69 -30.38 11.37
CA GLY A 340 -0.30 -30.01 11.02
C GLY A 340 0.06 -28.52 10.87
N ALA A 341 -0.88 -27.62 10.60
CA ALA A 341 -0.56 -26.18 10.44
C ALA A 341 -1.66 -25.21 10.91
N ASN A 342 -2.87 -25.70 11.17
CA ASN A 342 -4.02 -24.93 11.66
C ASN A 342 -4.24 -25.12 13.18
N ALA A 343 -3.16 -25.35 13.94
CA ALA A 343 -3.27 -25.42 15.40
C ALA A 343 -3.92 -24.13 15.90
N GLN A 344 -5.06 -24.29 16.58
CA GLN A 344 -5.78 -23.23 17.27
C GLN A 344 -4.81 -22.34 18.03
N GLN A 345 -4.80 -21.06 17.70
CA GLN A 345 -4.04 -20.08 18.46
C GLN A 345 -4.86 -19.77 19.70
N SER A 346 -4.49 -20.35 20.84
CA SER A 346 -5.08 -20.00 22.13
C SER A 346 -4.93 -18.49 22.36
N PRO A 347 -5.95 -17.81 22.90
CA PRO A 347 -5.82 -16.39 23.24
C PRO A 347 -4.65 -16.13 24.20
N ASP A 348 -3.96 -15.02 23.99
CA ASP A 348 -2.95 -14.49 24.91
C ASP A 348 -3.30 -13.02 25.21
N PHE A 349 -4.01 -12.83 26.32
CA PHE A 349 -4.55 -11.53 26.72
C PHE A 349 -3.47 -10.55 27.22
N GLU A 350 -2.32 -11.05 27.66
CA GLU A 350 -1.20 -10.18 28.05
C GLU A 350 -0.46 -9.66 26.82
N ALA A 351 -0.22 -10.52 25.82
CA ALA A 351 0.28 -10.08 24.53
C ALA A 351 -0.72 -9.12 23.85
N LEU A 352 -2.03 -9.39 23.92
CA LEU A 352 -3.06 -8.46 23.43
C LEU A 352 -2.98 -7.08 24.08
N ARG A 353 -2.79 -7.02 25.40
CA ARG A 353 -2.57 -5.76 26.15
C ARG A 353 -1.31 -5.04 25.65
N ILE A 354 -0.19 -5.76 25.54
CA ILE A 354 1.09 -5.19 25.07
C ILE A 354 0.95 -4.58 23.67
N LEU A 355 0.32 -5.31 22.73
CA LEU A 355 0.05 -4.79 21.38
C LEU A 355 -0.86 -3.56 21.42
N GLY A 356 -1.95 -3.62 22.19
CA GLY A 356 -2.92 -2.55 22.26
C GLY A 356 -2.36 -1.26 22.88
N GLU A 357 -1.54 -1.36 23.93
CA GLU A 357 -0.84 -0.23 24.52
C GLU A 357 0.18 0.39 23.56
N TRP A 358 0.98 -0.46 22.89
CA TRP A 358 1.91 -0.01 21.86
C TRP A 358 1.19 0.75 20.74
N VAL A 359 0.11 0.16 20.21
CA VAL A 359 -0.67 0.78 19.14
C VAL A 359 -1.32 2.08 19.60
N SER A 360 -1.92 2.10 20.79
CA SER A 360 -2.62 3.28 21.31
C SER A 360 -1.68 4.45 21.56
N ARG A 361 -0.49 4.19 22.12
CA ARG A 361 0.45 5.23 22.54
C ARG A 361 1.43 5.65 21.45
N ARG A 362 1.74 4.77 20.50
CA ARG A 362 2.80 5.01 19.50
C ARG A 362 2.30 5.02 18.07
N VAL A 363 1.49 4.04 17.69
CA VAL A 363 1.06 3.91 16.28
C VAL A 363 -0.07 4.89 15.96
N LEU A 364 -1.11 4.91 16.77
CA LEU A 364 -2.23 5.83 16.62
C LEU A 364 -1.98 7.18 17.30
N ASP A 365 -1.08 7.21 18.29
CA ASP A 365 -0.73 8.37 19.12
C ASP A 365 -1.99 9.06 19.69
N LEU A 366 -2.74 8.33 20.52
CA LEU A 366 -4.04 8.75 21.04
C LEU A 366 -3.96 9.84 22.12
N GLY A 367 -2.77 10.33 22.47
CA GLY A 367 -2.59 11.38 23.48
C GLY A 367 -3.08 10.99 24.88
N LEU A 368 -2.86 9.74 25.29
CA LEU A 368 -3.41 9.17 26.52
C LEU A 368 -2.58 9.50 27.76
N ASP A 369 -3.27 9.89 28.83
CA ASP A 369 -2.68 10.02 30.15
C ASP A 369 -2.31 8.65 30.76
N GLU A 370 -1.54 8.67 31.85
CA GLU A 370 -1.21 7.46 32.58
C GLU A 370 -2.46 6.85 33.24
N GLY A 371 -2.69 5.55 33.02
CA GLY A 371 -3.85 4.83 33.55
C GLY A 371 -5.17 5.12 32.84
N GLU A 372 -5.19 5.94 31.79
CA GLU A 372 -6.41 6.22 31.03
C GLU A 372 -6.81 5.03 30.12
N PRO A 373 -8.09 4.61 30.13
CA PRO A 373 -8.61 3.57 29.23
C PRO A 373 -8.30 3.84 27.75
N TRP A 374 -7.87 2.80 27.04
CA TRP A 374 -7.42 2.93 25.65
C TRP A 374 -8.17 2.03 24.67
N GLY A 375 -8.79 0.93 25.12
CA GLY A 375 -9.39 -0.08 24.25
C GLY A 375 -10.45 0.48 23.31
N LYS A 376 -11.43 1.22 23.86
CA LYS A 376 -12.49 1.86 23.05
C LYS A 376 -11.90 2.93 22.13
N LYS A 377 -10.99 3.77 22.63
CA LYS A 377 -10.39 4.87 21.84
C LYS A 377 -9.60 4.34 20.64
N LEU A 378 -8.85 3.24 20.80
CA LEU A 378 -8.12 2.58 19.72
C LEU A 378 -9.07 2.13 18.61
N VAL A 379 -10.15 1.42 18.97
CA VAL A 379 -11.14 0.93 17.99
C VAL A 379 -11.79 2.09 17.24
N TRP A 380 -12.21 3.15 17.95
CA TRP A 380 -12.87 4.30 17.32
C TRP A 380 -11.94 5.11 16.42
N GLU A 381 -10.68 5.30 16.79
CA GLU A 381 -9.73 6.00 15.92
C GLU A 381 -9.37 5.17 14.69
N CYS A 382 -9.16 3.86 14.84
CA CYS A 382 -8.99 2.94 13.71
C CYS A 382 -10.20 2.99 12.78
N ALA A 383 -11.42 2.99 13.34
CA ALA A 383 -12.66 3.08 12.59
C ALA A 383 -12.78 4.38 11.80
N ARG A 384 -12.48 5.52 12.44
CA ARG A 384 -12.49 6.84 11.80
C ARG A 384 -11.54 6.91 10.61
N ARG A 385 -10.29 6.45 10.78
CA ARG A 385 -9.27 6.46 9.72
C ARG A 385 -9.67 5.55 8.55
N ASN A 386 -10.18 4.36 8.83
CA ASN A 386 -10.63 3.44 7.79
C ASN A 386 -11.89 3.92 7.05
N ALA A 387 -12.82 4.60 7.74
CA ALA A 387 -13.98 5.23 7.13
C ALA A 387 -13.57 6.34 6.13
N ILE A 388 -12.59 7.17 6.50
CA ILE A 388 -12.01 8.21 5.60
C ILE A 388 -11.31 7.57 4.40
N MET A 389 -10.48 6.54 4.64
CA MET A 389 -9.77 5.82 3.58
C MET A 389 -10.75 5.24 2.54
N VAL A 390 -11.77 4.52 2.99
CA VAL A 390 -12.73 3.89 2.08
C VAL A 390 -13.66 4.91 1.40
N ALA A 391 -13.94 6.06 2.03
CA ALA A 391 -14.59 7.19 1.36
C ALA A 391 -13.75 7.68 0.17
N GLY A 392 -12.43 7.80 0.34
CA GLY A 392 -11.49 8.08 -0.75
C GLY A 392 -11.50 7.01 -1.85
N TRP A 393 -11.57 5.73 -1.49
CA TRP A 393 -11.68 4.64 -2.47
C TRP A 393 -12.94 4.77 -3.33
N GLN A 394 -14.09 4.99 -2.69
CA GLN A 394 -15.35 5.17 -3.38
C GLN A 394 -15.32 6.43 -4.25
N GLN A 395 -14.81 7.54 -3.73
CA GLN A 395 -14.76 8.78 -4.49
C GLN A 395 -13.84 8.69 -5.73
N MET A 396 -12.71 7.98 -5.66
CA MET A 396 -11.82 7.76 -6.81
C MET A 396 -12.12 6.48 -7.62
N GLY A 397 -13.21 5.77 -7.34
CA GLY A 397 -13.51 4.54 -8.08
C GLY A 397 -12.45 3.45 -7.90
N PHE A 398 -11.71 3.44 -6.80
CA PHE A 398 -10.70 2.43 -6.52
C PHE A 398 -11.35 1.19 -5.90
N MET A 399 -10.94 0.01 -6.36
CA MET A 399 -11.36 -1.28 -5.82
C MET A 399 -10.14 -2.07 -5.37
N HIS A 400 -10.12 -2.48 -4.10
CA HIS A 400 -9.00 -3.20 -3.51
C HIS A 400 -8.94 -4.67 -3.91
N GLY A 401 -10.12 -5.32 -4.02
CA GLY A 401 -10.27 -6.71 -4.45
C GLY A 401 -9.96 -7.80 -3.42
N VAL A 402 -9.33 -7.48 -2.28
CA VAL A 402 -9.03 -8.43 -1.19
C VAL A 402 -9.04 -7.73 0.18
N MET A 403 -10.23 -7.39 0.68
CA MET A 403 -10.41 -6.74 1.99
C MET A 403 -10.56 -7.76 3.11
N ASN A 404 -9.63 -8.72 3.18
CA ASN A 404 -9.53 -9.61 4.32
C ASN A 404 -9.09 -8.80 5.55
N THR A 405 -9.40 -9.27 6.77
CA THR A 405 -9.03 -8.51 7.99
C THR A 405 -7.52 -8.42 8.21
N ASP A 406 -6.74 -9.34 7.65
CA ASP A 406 -5.30 -9.25 7.57
C ASP A 406 -4.80 -8.21 6.55
N ASN A 407 -5.66 -7.57 5.75
CA ASN A 407 -5.29 -6.48 4.83
C ASN A 407 -5.88 -5.12 5.24
N ILE A 408 -6.44 -5.01 6.45
CA ILE A 408 -6.94 -3.73 6.97
C ILE A 408 -5.95 -3.18 7.98
N SER A 409 -5.29 -2.08 7.62
CA SER A 409 -4.33 -1.39 8.48
C SER A 409 -5.03 -0.75 9.68
N ILE A 410 -4.40 -0.83 10.86
CA ILE A 410 -4.90 -0.15 12.06
C ILE A 410 -4.87 1.37 11.91
N MET A 411 -4.00 1.87 11.02
CA MET A 411 -3.83 3.28 10.70
C MET A 411 -4.83 3.80 9.66
N GLY A 412 -5.69 2.93 9.08
CA GLY A 412 -6.53 3.28 7.94
C GLY A 412 -5.71 3.62 6.69
N LEU A 413 -4.64 2.88 6.42
CA LEU A 413 -3.84 2.97 5.21
C LEU A 413 -4.25 1.89 4.20
N THR A 414 -4.34 2.26 2.93
CA THR A 414 -4.41 1.30 1.82
C THR A 414 -3.12 0.48 1.82
N ILE A 415 -3.24 -0.85 1.82
CA ILE A 415 -2.11 -1.76 2.02
C ILE A 415 -2.32 -3.07 1.25
N ASP A 416 -1.24 -3.69 0.76
CA ASP A 416 -1.28 -4.99 0.07
C ASP A 416 -2.07 -4.98 -1.25
N TYR A 417 -1.51 -4.21 -2.19
CA TYR A 417 -1.93 -4.12 -3.57
C TYR A 417 -1.76 -5.46 -4.32
N GLY A 418 -2.86 -6.17 -4.53
CA GLY A 418 -2.91 -7.41 -5.30
C GLY A 418 -3.71 -7.26 -6.59
N PRO A 419 -5.01 -7.63 -6.60
CA PRO A 419 -5.87 -7.59 -7.77
C PRO A 419 -6.71 -6.29 -7.77
N TYR A 420 -6.09 -5.16 -7.44
CA TYR A 420 -6.82 -3.90 -7.40
C TYR A 420 -7.15 -3.42 -8.82
N ALA A 421 -8.13 -2.53 -8.93
CA ALA A 421 -8.38 -1.77 -10.15
C ALA A 421 -8.89 -0.37 -9.82
N PHE A 422 -8.64 0.58 -10.71
CA PHE A 422 -9.41 1.83 -10.78
C PHE A 422 -10.56 1.63 -11.76
N MET A 423 -11.71 2.22 -11.47
CA MET A 423 -12.92 2.12 -12.28
C MET A 423 -12.67 2.72 -13.66
N ASP A 424 -12.89 1.92 -14.71
CA ASP A 424 -12.97 2.43 -16.06
C ASP A 424 -14.37 2.95 -16.34
N VAL A 425 -15.20 2.13 -16.99
CA VAL A 425 -16.63 2.35 -17.14
C VAL A 425 -17.29 2.14 -15.78
N PHE A 426 -18.10 3.09 -15.34
CA PHE A 426 -18.76 3.00 -14.04
C PHE A 426 -19.70 1.78 -14.00
N ASP A 427 -19.40 0.88 -13.07
CA ASP A 427 -20.27 -0.23 -12.69
C ASP A 427 -20.21 -0.42 -11.17
N GLU A 428 -21.29 -0.12 -10.46
CA GLU A 428 -21.33 -0.27 -9.00
C GLU A 428 -21.10 -1.72 -8.54
N ASN A 429 -21.34 -2.69 -9.42
CA ASN A 429 -21.17 -4.12 -9.15
C ASN A 429 -19.81 -4.65 -9.62
N HIS A 430 -18.89 -3.78 -10.06
CA HIS A 430 -17.61 -4.20 -10.59
C HIS A 430 -16.80 -5.02 -9.57
N ILE A 431 -16.32 -6.18 -10.01
CA ILE A 431 -15.44 -7.08 -9.26
C ILE A 431 -14.09 -7.05 -9.96
N CYS A 432 -13.05 -6.55 -9.30
CA CYS A 432 -11.70 -6.46 -9.85
C CYS A 432 -10.86 -7.73 -9.66
N ASN A 433 -11.26 -8.59 -8.72
CA ASN A 433 -10.55 -9.82 -8.41
C ASN A 433 -11.22 -11.04 -9.03
N HIS A 434 -10.49 -11.73 -9.93
CA HIS A 434 -10.98 -12.94 -10.61
C HIS A 434 -11.31 -14.12 -9.66
N THR A 435 -10.81 -14.14 -8.42
CA THR A 435 -11.13 -15.19 -7.43
C THR A 435 -12.31 -14.84 -6.51
N ASP A 436 -12.88 -13.64 -6.65
CA ASP A 436 -14.04 -13.21 -5.88
C ASP A 436 -15.35 -13.51 -6.63
N GLU A 437 -15.63 -14.79 -6.86
CA GLU A 437 -16.81 -15.25 -7.61
C GLU A 437 -18.14 -14.74 -7.01
N GLY A 438 -18.19 -14.56 -5.68
CA GLY A 438 -19.36 -14.06 -4.97
C GLY A 438 -19.49 -12.54 -4.93
N GLY A 439 -18.52 -11.80 -5.48
CA GLY A 439 -18.50 -10.34 -5.45
C GLY A 439 -18.47 -9.75 -4.04
N ARG A 440 -17.87 -10.45 -3.07
CA ARG A 440 -17.77 -10.00 -1.66
C ARG A 440 -17.08 -8.64 -1.57
N TYR A 441 -16.12 -8.40 -2.44
CA TYR A 441 -15.25 -7.23 -2.49
C TYR A 441 -15.54 -6.33 -3.69
N ALA A 442 -16.72 -6.45 -4.30
CA ALA A 442 -17.18 -5.55 -5.36
C ALA A 442 -17.19 -4.08 -4.89
N TYR A 443 -17.09 -3.15 -5.85
CA TYR A 443 -16.98 -1.71 -5.60
C TYR A 443 -17.97 -1.20 -4.53
N LYS A 444 -19.27 -1.47 -4.67
CA LYS A 444 -20.31 -1.00 -3.75
C LYS A 444 -20.24 -1.59 -2.34
N PHE A 445 -19.59 -2.74 -2.16
CA PHE A 445 -19.54 -3.44 -0.87
C PHE A 445 -18.31 -3.10 -0.03
N GLN A 446 -17.35 -2.33 -0.57
CA GLN A 446 -16.14 -1.98 0.18
C GLN A 446 -16.40 -1.29 1.53
N PRO A 447 -17.33 -0.31 1.65
CA PRO A 447 -17.66 0.28 2.96
C PRO A 447 -18.17 -0.76 3.97
N THR A 448 -19.07 -1.65 3.55
CA THR A 448 -19.61 -2.72 4.39
C THR A 448 -18.54 -3.73 4.82
N MET A 449 -17.55 -4.00 3.98
CA MET A 449 -16.45 -4.90 4.31
C MET A 449 -15.46 -4.28 5.31
N ILE A 450 -15.27 -2.96 5.26
CA ILE A 450 -14.54 -2.22 6.31
C ILE A 450 -15.28 -2.29 7.65
N ILE A 451 -16.61 -2.13 7.64
CA ILE A 451 -17.43 -2.32 8.85
C ILE A 451 -17.24 -3.73 9.42
N TYR A 452 -17.32 -4.76 8.58
CA TYR A 452 -17.07 -6.14 9.01
C TYR A 452 -15.69 -6.31 9.66
N ALA A 453 -14.64 -5.74 9.06
CA ALA A 453 -13.29 -5.85 9.60
C ALA A 453 -13.13 -5.13 10.94
N LEU A 454 -13.70 -3.94 11.09
CA LEU A 454 -13.68 -3.16 12.33
C LEU A 454 -14.49 -3.83 13.45
N ARG A 455 -15.59 -4.52 13.10
CA ARG A 455 -16.31 -5.39 14.05
C ARG A 455 -15.42 -6.52 14.56
N MET A 456 -14.58 -7.11 13.70
CA MET A 456 -13.64 -8.13 14.14
C MET A 456 -12.55 -7.57 15.07
N LEU A 457 -12.08 -6.34 14.82
CA LEU A 457 -11.17 -5.65 15.75
C LEU A 457 -11.83 -5.41 17.11
N LEU A 458 -13.08 -4.91 17.13
CA LEU A 458 -13.86 -4.72 18.35
C LEU A 458 -13.96 -6.02 19.15
N LYS A 459 -14.33 -7.12 18.49
CA LYS A 459 -14.44 -8.44 19.13
C LYS A 459 -13.10 -8.93 19.72
N SER A 460 -11.99 -8.74 19.01
CA SER A 460 -10.68 -9.10 19.56
C SER A 460 -10.30 -8.28 20.80
N LEU A 461 -10.75 -7.02 20.89
CA LEU A 461 -10.49 -6.12 22.03
C LEU A 461 -11.63 -6.06 23.05
N ALA A 462 -12.74 -6.78 22.84
CA ALA A 462 -13.91 -6.76 23.72
C ALA A 462 -13.58 -7.03 25.20
N PRO A 463 -12.76 -8.06 25.57
CA PRO A 463 -12.42 -8.27 26.98
C PRO A 463 -11.61 -7.12 27.60
N VAL A 464 -10.75 -6.46 26.81
CA VAL A 464 -10.03 -5.27 27.28
C VAL A 464 -11.02 -4.15 27.57
N ILE A 465 -11.91 -3.88 26.61
CA ILE A 465 -12.90 -2.80 26.72
C ILE A 465 -13.82 -3.03 27.92
N GLY A 466 -14.35 -4.25 28.10
CA GLY A 466 -15.20 -4.57 29.26
C GLY A 466 -14.47 -4.40 30.60
N ALA A 467 -13.20 -4.83 30.69
CA ALA A 467 -12.39 -4.65 31.89
C ALA A 467 -12.12 -3.17 32.22
N GLU A 468 -11.83 -2.36 31.20
CA GLU A 468 -11.62 -0.92 31.36
C GLU A 468 -12.94 -0.20 31.70
N MET A 469 -14.08 -0.64 31.16
CA MET A 469 -15.40 -0.11 31.51
C MET A 469 -15.78 -0.41 32.96
N GLU A 470 -15.51 -1.61 33.46
CA GLU A 470 -15.76 -1.98 34.86
C GLU A 470 -14.86 -1.18 35.82
N SER A 471 -13.57 -1.07 35.51
CA SER A 471 -12.57 -0.47 36.41
C SER A 471 -12.44 1.06 36.28
N GLY A 472 -12.86 1.63 35.15
CA GLY A 472 -12.65 3.03 34.79
C GLY A 472 -11.19 3.40 34.51
N LYS A 473 -10.29 2.41 34.37
CA LYS A 473 -8.84 2.59 34.19
C LYS A 473 -8.31 1.64 33.12
N ALA A 474 -7.14 1.97 32.57
CA ALA A 474 -6.40 1.05 31.70
C ALA A 474 -6.12 -0.27 32.41
N ILE A 475 -6.22 -1.38 31.66
CA ILE A 475 -5.79 -2.69 32.14
C ILE A 475 -4.27 -2.72 32.42
N VAL A 476 -3.87 -3.52 33.41
CA VAL A 476 -2.47 -3.65 33.85
C VAL A 476 -1.98 -5.10 33.69
N THR A 477 -0.68 -5.33 33.85
CA THR A 477 -0.12 -6.70 33.83
C THR A 477 -0.87 -7.61 34.80
N GLY A 478 -1.27 -8.79 34.30
CA GLY A 478 -2.01 -9.79 35.09
C GLY A 478 -3.52 -9.54 35.19
N TRP A 479 -4.08 -8.62 34.41
CA TRP A 479 -5.52 -8.31 34.39
C TRP A 479 -6.43 -9.50 34.00
N ALA A 480 -5.90 -10.46 33.25
CA ALA A 480 -6.64 -11.60 32.70
C ALA A 480 -6.48 -12.88 33.54
N ASP A 481 -6.56 -12.77 34.88
CA ASP A 481 -6.36 -13.89 35.82
C ASP A 481 -7.59 -14.79 36.00
N SER A 482 -8.75 -14.38 35.48
CA SER A 482 -10.03 -15.09 35.61
C SER A 482 -10.73 -15.25 34.27
N GLU A 483 -10.81 -16.49 33.77
CA GLU A 483 -11.55 -16.83 32.55
C GLU A 483 -13.03 -16.40 32.61
N ALA A 484 -13.67 -16.54 33.78
CA ALA A 484 -15.05 -16.13 33.98
C ALA A 484 -15.24 -14.62 33.83
N LYS A 485 -14.30 -13.81 34.34
CA LYS A 485 -14.33 -12.35 34.14
C LYS A 485 -14.07 -11.97 32.68
N ILE A 486 -13.11 -12.62 32.03
CA ILE A 486 -12.81 -12.39 30.61
C ILE A 486 -14.04 -12.62 29.74
N ALA A 487 -14.82 -13.67 30.01
CA ALA A 487 -16.07 -13.92 29.30
C ALA A 487 -17.09 -12.78 29.50
N LEU A 488 -17.33 -12.36 30.76
CA LEU A 488 -18.25 -11.26 31.07
C LEU A 488 -17.82 -9.94 30.43
N TRP A 489 -16.52 -9.60 30.50
CA TRP A 489 -15.98 -8.40 29.87
C TRP A 489 -16.07 -8.44 28.35
N SER A 490 -15.88 -9.62 27.75
CA SER A 490 -16.08 -9.79 26.30
C SER A 490 -17.52 -9.49 25.91
N ASP A 491 -18.49 -10.03 26.65
CA ASP A 491 -19.92 -9.74 26.42
C ASP A 491 -20.23 -8.25 26.57
N ASP A 492 -19.66 -7.59 27.58
CA ASP A 492 -19.85 -6.15 27.80
C ASP A 492 -19.23 -5.29 26.69
N GLY A 493 -18.01 -5.62 26.23
CA GLY A 493 -17.35 -4.92 25.12
C GLY A 493 -18.08 -5.10 23.79
N GLU A 494 -18.61 -6.30 23.51
CA GLU A 494 -19.34 -6.59 22.27
C GLU A 494 -20.67 -5.83 22.13
N LYS A 495 -21.28 -5.40 23.25
CA LYS A 495 -22.50 -4.56 23.23
C LYS A 495 -22.31 -3.23 22.49
N LEU A 496 -21.07 -2.78 22.29
CA LEU A 496 -20.76 -1.54 21.57
C LEU A 496 -20.80 -1.68 20.04
N THR A 497 -21.14 -2.86 19.50
CA THR A 497 -21.13 -3.13 18.05
C THR A 497 -22.03 -2.16 17.26
N GLU A 498 -23.27 -1.95 17.69
CA GLU A 498 -24.21 -1.06 16.97
C GLU A 498 -23.76 0.41 17.01
N GLU A 499 -23.17 0.85 18.13
CA GLU A 499 -22.60 2.20 18.28
C GLU A 499 -21.43 2.39 17.31
N LEU A 500 -20.53 1.40 17.21
CA LEU A 500 -19.38 1.43 16.31
C LEU A 500 -19.82 1.50 14.84
N GLU A 501 -20.80 0.69 14.44
CA GLU A 501 -21.30 0.66 13.06
C GLU A 501 -21.94 1.97 12.64
N SER A 502 -22.73 2.57 13.54
CA SER A 502 -23.35 3.87 13.32
C SER A 502 -22.28 4.96 13.15
N TYR A 503 -21.26 4.96 14.02
CA TYR A 503 -20.14 5.89 13.94
C TYR A 503 -19.34 5.76 12.63
N ILE A 504 -19.05 4.52 12.19
CA ILE A 504 -18.34 4.29 10.92
C ILE A 504 -19.14 4.86 9.75
N MET A 505 -20.45 4.60 9.70
CA MET A 505 -21.32 5.08 8.63
C MET A 505 -21.43 6.60 8.61
N GLU A 506 -21.54 7.24 9.77
CA GLU A 506 -21.57 8.70 9.89
C GLU A 506 -20.28 9.33 9.33
N VAL A 507 -19.11 8.86 9.78
CA VAL A 507 -17.82 9.37 9.31
C VAL A 507 -17.63 9.11 7.81
N TYR A 508 -17.94 7.90 7.35
CA TYR A 508 -17.83 7.53 5.94
C TYR A 508 -18.72 8.40 5.05
N SER A 509 -20.01 8.53 5.38
CA SER A 509 -20.95 9.31 4.57
C SER A 509 -20.58 10.79 4.55
N GLY A 510 -20.22 11.37 5.70
CA GLY A 510 -19.77 12.76 5.77
C GLY A 510 -18.56 13.03 4.89
N GLU A 511 -17.53 12.18 4.98
CA GLU A 511 -16.32 12.32 4.18
C GLU A 511 -16.56 12.06 2.68
N TYR A 512 -17.34 11.03 2.34
CA TYR A 512 -17.68 10.71 0.96
C TYR A 512 -18.44 11.86 0.29
N TYR A 513 -19.44 12.44 0.95
CA TYR A 513 -20.18 13.58 0.40
C TYR A 513 -19.30 14.82 0.28
N ARG A 514 -18.42 15.09 1.24
CA ARG A 514 -17.44 16.17 1.15
C ARG A 514 -16.54 16.01 -0.07
N LEU A 515 -15.97 14.83 -0.29
CA LEU A 515 -15.09 14.54 -1.42
C LEU A 515 -15.84 14.59 -2.76
N MET A 516 -17.09 14.12 -2.83
CA MET A 516 -17.90 14.21 -4.04
C MET A 516 -18.30 15.65 -4.39
N ARG A 517 -18.60 16.49 -3.39
CA ARG A 517 -18.80 17.94 -3.60
C ARG A 517 -17.57 18.60 -4.18
N GLN A 518 -16.37 18.22 -3.75
CA GLN A 518 -15.12 18.72 -4.33
C GLN A 518 -14.98 18.32 -5.81
N ARG A 519 -15.35 17.09 -6.18
CA ARG A 519 -15.37 16.65 -7.59
C ARG A 519 -16.36 17.44 -8.44
N LEU A 520 -17.48 17.86 -7.86
CA LEU A 520 -18.51 18.66 -8.51
C LEU A 520 -18.28 20.17 -8.40
N GLY A 521 -17.25 20.62 -7.68
CA GLY A 521 -16.99 22.03 -7.45
C GLY A 521 -18.11 22.77 -6.72
N LEU A 522 -18.58 22.16 -5.63
CA LEU A 522 -19.51 22.76 -4.68
C LEU A 522 -18.73 23.08 -3.40
N MET A 523 -18.68 24.36 -3.01
CA MET A 523 -18.01 24.83 -1.80
C MET A 523 -18.91 24.78 -0.57
N THR A 524 -20.21 24.98 -0.77
CA THR A 524 -21.22 24.91 0.29
C THR A 524 -21.84 23.52 0.36
N GLU A 525 -22.43 23.17 1.49
CA GLU A 525 -23.14 21.90 1.69
C GLU A 525 -24.64 22.12 1.72
N GLN A 526 -25.38 21.34 0.94
CA GLN A 526 -26.83 21.26 1.02
C GLN A 526 -27.27 19.81 1.25
N ALA A 527 -28.31 19.63 2.08
CA ALA A 527 -28.82 18.29 2.41
C ALA A 527 -29.31 17.50 1.18
N THR A 528 -29.69 18.19 0.10
CA THR A 528 -30.15 17.56 -1.14
C THR A 528 -29.03 17.20 -2.11
N ASP A 529 -27.78 17.64 -1.89
CA ASP A 529 -26.65 17.43 -2.81
C ASP A 529 -26.46 15.94 -3.16
N HIS A 530 -26.67 15.05 -2.19
CA HIS A 530 -26.57 13.61 -2.45
C HIS A 530 -27.68 13.09 -3.37
N ALA A 531 -28.93 13.38 -3.03
CA ALA A 531 -30.09 12.84 -3.72
C ALA A 531 -30.31 13.47 -5.10
N GLU A 532 -29.97 14.75 -5.27
CA GLU A 532 -30.23 15.52 -6.48
C GLU A 532 -29.04 15.58 -7.44
N LEU A 533 -27.80 15.39 -6.96
CA LEU A 533 -26.60 15.55 -7.80
C LEU A 533 -25.67 14.33 -7.77
N ILE A 534 -25.21 13.90 -6.59
CA ILE A 534 -24.20 12.83 -6.49
C ILE A 534 -24.76 11.50 -6.96
N LYS A 535 -25.93 11.08 -6.48
CA LYS A 535 -26.53 9.82 -6.91
C LYS A 535 -26.95 9.88 -8.39
N PRO A 536 -27.65 10.93 -8.88
CA PRO A 536 -28.07 11.00 -10.27
C PRO A 536 -26.92 10.97 -11.28
N VAL A 537 -25.78 11.63 -11.01
CA VAL A 537 -24.65 11.57 -11.95
C VAL A 537 -24.07 10.15 -12.07
N LEU A 538 -24.01 9.41 -10.96
CA LEU A 538 -23.56 8.02 -10.97
C LEU A 538 -24.57 7.10 -11.67
N ASP A 539 -25.87 7.31 -11.45
CA ASP A 539 -26.94 6.59 -12.16
C ASP A 539 -26.85 6.81 -13.68
N LEU A 540 -26.55 8.04 -14.11
CA LEU A 540 -26.31 8.35 -15.53
C LEU A 540 -25.08 7.65 -16.07
N MET A 541 -23.97 7.63 -15.32
CA MET A 541 -22.78 6.90 -15.73
C MET A 541 -23.04 5.41 -15.87
N GLN A 542 -23.77 4.79 -14.93
CA GLN A 542 -24.16 3.38 -14.99
C GLN A 542 -25.07 3.11 -16.20
N LYS A 543 -26.11 3.92 -16.38
CA LYS A 543 -27.12 3.76 -17.45
C LYS A 543 -26.49 3.87 -18.83
N HIS A 544 -25.59 4.83 -19.03
CA HIS A 544 -24.99 5.15 -20.32
C HIS A 544 -23.57 4.58 -20.49
N LYS A 545 -23.11 3.71 -19.56
CA LYS A 545 -21.80 3.06 -19.58
C LYS A 545 -20.64 4.04 -19.77
N MET A 546 -20.66 5.11 -18.99
CA MET A 546 -19.70 6.19 -19.11
C MET A 546 -18.42 5.88 -18.36
N ASP A 547 -17.28 6.36 -18.89
CA ASP A 547 -16.01 6.31 -18.17
C ASP A 547 -16.08 7.20 -16.92
N PHE A 548 -15.82 6.61 -15.76
CA PHE A 548 -15.99 7.25 -14.47
C PHE A 548 -15.14 8.52 -14.35
N HIS A 549 -13.85 8.43 -14.63
CA HIS A 549 -12.93 9.54 -14.45
C HIS A 549 -13.08 10.63 -15.52
N SER A 550 -13.21 10.24 -16.79
CA SER A 550 -13.36 11.18 -17.90
C SER A 550 -14.65 11.97 -17.78
N THR A 551 -15.75 11.35 -17.31
CA THR A 551 -17.02 12.06 -17.09
C THR A 551 -16.84 13.21 -16.10
N PHE A 552 -16.24 12.93 -14.94
CA PHE A 552 -15.94 13.98 -13.96
C PHE A 552 -14.90 14.99 -14.47
N ARG A 553 -13.89 14.56 -15.23
CA ARG A 553 -12.90 15.48 -15.81
C ARG A 553 -13.54 16.42 -16.84
N HIS A 554 -14.46 15.93 -17.66
CA HIS A 554 -15.23 16.76 -18.58
C HIS A 554 -16.15 17.73 -17.84
N LEU A 555 -16.87 17.27 -16.81
CA LEU A 555 -17.74 18.15 -15.99
C LEU A 555 -17.02 19.37 -15.40
N THR A 556 -15.69 19.35 -15.28
CA THR A 556 -14.91 20.51 -14.82
C THR A 556 -15.01 21.73 -15.72
N THR A 557 -15.25 21.54 -17.03
CA THR A 557 -15.35 22.62 -18.01
C THR A 557 -16.78 23.14 -18.20
N PHE A 558 -17.76 22.48 -17.57
CA PHE A 558 -19.15 22.89 -17.65
C PHE A 558 -19.35 24.28 -17.01
N ARG A 559 -19.99 25.18 -17.74
CA ARG A 559 -20.41 26.50 -17.27
C ARG A 559 -21.92 26.54 -17.09
N ALA A 560 -22.36 26.92 -15.89
CA ALA A 560 -23.78 26.96 -15.56
C ALA A 560 -24.50 28.06 -16.36
N SER A 561 -23.76 29.09 -16.80
CA SER A 561 -24.23 30.14 -17.69
C SER A 561 -24.74 29.62 -19.04
N TRP A 562 -24.24 28.49 -19.56
CA TRP A 562 -24.68 27.94 -20.85
C TRP A 562 -26.12 27.43 -20.88
N ILE A 563 -26.67 27.05 -19.73
CA ILE A 563 -28.07 26.61 -19.61
C ILE A 563 -29.02 27.82 -19.59
N LEU A 564 -28.56 28.95 -19.05
CA LEU A 564 -29.39 30.15 -18.86
C LEU A 564 -29.38 31.09 -20.09
N ASP A 565 -28.35 31.00 -20.93
CA ASP A 565 -28.20 31.82 -22.13
C ASP A 565 -28.81 31.13 -23.38
N PRO A 566 -29.78 31.76 -24.07
CA PRO A 566 -30.32 31.25 -25.33
C PRO A 566 -29.28 30.97 -26.42
N GLN A 567 -28.16 31.71 -26.47
CA GLN A 567 -27.06 31.45 -27.40
C GLN A 567 -26.17 30.28 -26.93
N GLY A 568 -26.11 30.05 -25.62
CA GLY A 568 -25.43 28.90 -25.02
C GLY A 568 -26.06 27.56 -25.40
N ALA A 569 -27.39 27.56 -25.54
CA ALA A 569 -28.22 26.39 -25.83
C ALA A 569 -28.50 26.13 -27.33
N ASP A 570 -27.94 26.94 -28.23
CA ASP A 570 -28.10 26.77 -29.69
C ASP A 570 -27.47 25.45 -30.19
N SER A 571 -27.88 24.96 -31.36
CA SER A 571 -27.39 23.70 -31.92
C SER A 571 -25.89 23.69 -32.23
N ASP A 572 -25.26 24.86 -32.35
CA ASP A 572 -23.81 25.05 -32.48
C ASP A 572 -23.20 25.78 -31.27
N GLY A 573 -23.97 25.92 -30.18
CA GLY A 573 -23.56 26.59 -28.96
C GLY A 573 -22.59 25.77 -28.10
N PRO A 574 -21.92 26.42 -27.11
CA PRO A 574 -20.95 25.77 -26.24
C PRO A 574 -21.51 24.58 -25.43
N LEU A 575 -22.81 24.60 -25.07
CA LEU A 575 -23.46 23.47 -24.41
C LEU A 575 -23.51 22.22 -25.32
N HIS A 576 -23.81 22.43 -26.61
CA HIS A 576 -23.85 21.34 -27.57
C HIS A 576 -22.46 20.75 -27.83
N THR A 577 -21.44 21.60 -27.94
CA THR A 577 -20.03 21.16 -28.03
C THR A 577 -19.61 20.36 -26.79
N PHE A 578 -19.97 20.84 -25.59
CA PHE A 578 -19.72 20.15 -24.33
C PHE A 578 -20.37 18.75 -24.30
N LEU A 579 -21.64 18.65 -24.69
CA LEU A 579 -22.37 17.38 -24.73
C LEU A 579 -21.76 16.39 -25.72
N LYS A 580 -21.26 16.83 -26.88
CA LYS A 580 -20.53 15.97 -27.83
C LYS A 580 -19.27 15.36 -27.24
N VAL A 581 -18.55 16.10 -26.38
CA VAL A 581 -17.36 15.59 -25.69
C VAL A 581 -17.73 14.65 -24.56
N LEU A 582 -18.79 14.98 -23.81
CA LEU A 582 -19.28 14.16 -22.70
C LEU A 582 -19.89 12.82 -23.18
N LEU A 583 -20.56 12.83 -24.33
CA LEU A 583 -21.24 11.70 -24.96
C LEU A 583 -20.62 11.39 -26.33
N PRO A 584 -19.40 10.83 -26.37
CA PRO A 584 -18.60 10.76 -27.59
C PRO A 584 -19.07 9.69 -28.60
N SER A 585 -20.03 8.83 -28.26
CA SER A 585 -20.56 7.80 -29.17
C SER A 585 -22.01 8.06 -29.54
N ASP A 586 -22.40 7.71 -30.78
CA ASP A 586 -23.78 7.86 -31.26
C ASP A 586 -24.81 7.12 -30.38
N GLU A 587 -24.40 5.96 -29.83
CA GLU A 587 -25.21 5.17 -28.90
C GLU A 587 -25.44 5.90 -27.57
N ALA A 588 -24.41 6.54 -27.01
CA ALA A 588 -24.51 7.37 -25.81
C ALA A 588 -25.33 8.65 -26.07
N ALA A 589 -25.17 9.26 -27.24
CA ALA A 589 -25.86 10.50 -27.60
C ALA A 589 -27.38 10.30 -27.81
N THR A 590 -27.80 9.21 -28.46
CA THR A 590 -29.20 8.97 -28.84
C THR A 590 -30.14 8.93 -27.64
N ASN A 591 -29.71 8.33 -26.53
CA ASN A 591 -30.53 8.17 -25.32
C ASN A 591 -30.03 9.03 -24.14
N GLY A 592 -28.77 9.47 -24.14
CA GLY A 592 -28.16 10.18 -23.03
C GLY A 592 -28.32 11.69 -23.07
N THR A 593 -28.46 12.31 -24.25
CA THR A 593 -28.48 13.78 -24.37
C THR A 593 -29.59 14.41 -23.54
N LYS A 594 -30.81 13.87 -23.59
CA LYS A 594 -31.95 14.37 -22.82
C LYS A 594 -31.73 14.21 -21.31
N ASP A 595 -31.29 13.03 -20.88
CA ASP A 595 -31.06 12.74 -19.47
C ASP A 595 -29.97 13.64 -18.88
N TRP A 596 -28.89 13.88 -19.63
CA TRP A 596 -27.81 14.76 -19.22
C TRP A 596 -28.22 16.23 -19.21
N LEU A 597 -29.05 16.68 -20.15
CA LEU A 597 -29.60 18.04 -20.12
C LEU A 597 -30.44 18.28 -18.86
N ASP A 598 -31.26 17.31 -18.46
CA ASP A 598 -32.05 17.37 -17.23
C ASP A 598 -31.15 17.47 -15.98
N TYR A 599 -30.15 16.60 -15.88
CA TYR A 599 -29.16 16.64 -14.80
C TYR A 599 -28.38 17.96 -14.77
N LEU A 600 -27.89 18.43 -15.92
CA LEU A 600 -27.13 19.68 -16.02
C LEU A 600 -27.99 20.90 -15.67
N GLY A 601 -29.31 20.84 -15.88
CA GLY A 601 -30.26 21.84 -15.41
C GLY A 601 -30.27 21.95 -13.88
N HIS A 602 -30.44 20.83 -13.17
CA HIS A 602 -30.37 20.79 -11.70
C HIS A 602 -28.99 21.19 -11.18
N PHE A 603 -27.92 20.71 -11.83
CA PHE A 603 -26.56 21.06 -11.45
C PHE A 603 -26.26 22.55 -11.64
N ALA A 604 -26.70 23.15 -12.76
CA ALA A 604 -26.59 24.59 -12.99
C ALA A 604 -27.39 25.40 -11.96
N ALA A 605 -28.58 24.94 -11.56
CA ALA A 605 -29.37 25.59 -10.51
C ALA A 605 -28.62 25.57 -9.17
N ARG A 606 -28.00 24.44 -8.80
CA ARG A 606 -27.18 24.35 -7.58
C ARG A 606 -25.97 25.28 -7.62
N ILE A 607 -25.23 25.29 -8.73
CA ILE A 607 -24.06 26.18 -8.92
C ILE A 607 -24.46 27.65 -8.83
N ASN A 608 -25.63 28.01 -9.37
CA ASN A 608 -26.16 29.37 -9.37
C ASN A 608 -26.95 29.75 -8.09
N SER A 609 -27.04 28.85 -7.10
CA SER A 609 -27.62 29.23 -5.81
C SER A 609 -26.83 30.41 -5.21
N GLU A 610 -27.55 31.32 -4.56
CA GLU A 610 -26.96 32.58 -4.07
C GLU A 610 -25.77 32.32 -3.14
N GLU A 611 -25.91 31.35 -2.24
CA GLU A 611 -24.88 30.96 -1.27
C GLU A 611 -23.60 30.47 -1.99
N GLU A 612 -23.74 29.54 -2.93
CA GLU A 612 -22.62 28.95 -3.67
C GLU A 612 -21.90 29.99 -4.54
N GLN A 613 -22.66 30.79 -5.27
CA GLN A 613 -22.10 31.79 -6.17
C GLN A 613 -21.37 32.89 -5.40
N ASN A 614 -21.87 33.27 -4.21
CA ASN A 614 -21.21 34.23 -3.35
C ASN A 614 -19.83 33.74 -2.91
N GLU A 615 -19.68 32.47 -2.54
CA GLU A 615 -18.38 31.89 -2.17
C GLU A 615 -17.41 31.87 -3.37
N TRP A 616 -17.87 31.50 -4.57
CA TRP A 616 -17.01 31.53 -5.78
C TRP A 616 -16.58 32.95 -6.17
N LYS A 617 -17.49 33.93 -6.07
CA LYS A 617 -17.17 35.33 -6.34
C LYS A 617 -16.17 35.88 -5.33
N LYS A 618 -16.28 35.52 -4.04
CA LYS A 618 -15.29 35.89 -3.01
C LYS A 618 -13.91 35.33 -3.34
N LEU A 619 -13.82 34.04 -3.66
CA LEU A 619 -12.56 33.41 -4.04
C LEU A 619 -11.97 34.05 -5.30
N ALA A 620 -12.79 34.31 -6.31
CA ALA A 620 -12.36 34.93 -7.55
C ALA A 620 -11.84 36.37 -7.35
N ALA A 621 -12.48 37.15 -6.48
CA ALA A 621 -12.02 38.50 -6.13
C ALA A 621 -10.64 38.50 -5.45
N SER A 622 -10.26 37.41 -4.79
CA SER A 622 -8.93 37.22 -4.20
C SER A 622 -7.90 36.62 -5.16
N SER A 623 -8.32 36.18 -6.35
CA SER A 623 -7.44 35.61 -7.37
C SER A 623 -6.99 36.68 -8.36
N GLU A 624 -5.77 36.56 -8.90
CA GLU A 624 -5.28 37.43 -9.98
C GLU A 624 -5.97 37.15 -11.33
N SER A 625 -6.97 36.25 -11.39
CA SER A 625 -7.63 35.86 -12.64
C SER A 625 -8.63 36.92 -13.11
N SER A 626 -8.46 37.37 -14.36
CA SER A 626 -9.40 38.27 -15.06
C SER A 626 -10.65 37.58 -15.61
N ASP A 627 -10.71 36.24 -15.56
CA ASP A 627 -11.62 35.44 -16.39
C ASP A 627 -12.94 35.06 -15.69
N GLY A 628 -13.21 35.69 -14.55
CA GLY A 628 -14.44 35.50 -13.78
C GLY A 628 -14.47 34.24 -12.91
N TRP A 629 -15.48 34.16 -12.03
CA TRP A 629 -15.56 33.13 -10.98
C TRP A 629 -15.72 31.70 -11.51
N GLU A 630 -16.37 31.52 -12.67
CA GLU A 630 -16.49 30.19 -13.27
C GLU A 630 -15.12 29.63 -13.74
N SER A 631 -14.16 30.50 -14.10
CA SER A 631 -12.81 30.08 -14.50
C SER A 631 -11.97 29.63 -13.30
N VAL A 632 -12.10 30.36 -12.19
CA VAL A 632 -11.53 29.99 -10.89
C VAL A 632 -12.11 28.65 -10.41
N ARG A 633 -13.43 28.46 -10.57
CA ARG A 633 -14.11 27.21 -10.29
C ARG A 633 -13.56 26.05 -11.14
N GLU A 634 -13.46 26.20 -12.46
CA GLU A 634 -12.88 25.17 -13.33
C GLU A 634 -11.47 24.75 -12.88
N THR A 635 -10.60 25.73 -12.58
CA THR A 635 -9.23 25.48 -12.11
C THR A 635 -9.22 24.72 -10.78
N TYR A 636 -10.10 25.08 -9.84
CA TYR A 636 -10.24 24.37 -8.57
C TYR A 636 -10.70 22.92 -8.78
N ILE A 637 -11.71 22.69 -9.62
CA ILE A 637 -12.31 21.37 -9.82
C ILE A 637 -11.33 20.43 -10.52
N LYS A 638 -10.49 20.94 -11.44
CA LYS A 638 -9.42 20.15 -12.08
C LYS A 638 -8.42 19.57 -11.08
N ARG A 639 -8.22 20.19 -9.91
CA ARG A 639 -7.35 19.65 -8.84
C ARG A 639 -7.97 18.50 -8.05
N HIS A 640 -9.26 18.20 -8.26
CA HIS A 640 -9.98 17.14 -7.58
C HIS A 640 -10.45 16.03 -8.53
N ASN A 641 -10.24 16.20 -9.84
CA ASN A 641 -10.63 15.25 -10.87
C ASN A 641 -9.41 14.91 -11.71
N PRO A 642 -8.80 13.72 -11.54
CA PRO A 642 -7.55 13.40 -12.19
C PRO A 642 -7.70 13.36 -13.72
N ARG A 643 -6.67 13.85 -14.42
CA ARG A 643 -6.51 13.68 -15.87
C ARG A 643 -5.89 12.33 -16.19
N PHE A 644 -4.89 11.92 -15.41
CA PHE A 644 -4.27 10.61 -15.50
C PHE A 644 -4.75 9.71 -14.37
N VAL A 645 -5.10 8.47 -14.72
CA VAL A 645 -5.51 7.42 -13.79
C VAL A 645 -4.66 6.20 -14.11
N LEU A 646 -4.13 5.55 -13.08
CA LEU A 646 -3.32 4.34 -13.23
C LEU A 646 -4.22 3.13 -13.56
N ARG A 647 -4.74 3.09 -14.80
CA ARG A 647 -5.63 2.03 -15.28
C ARG A 647 -4.86 0.75 -15.51
N GLN A 648 -5.61 -0.34 -15.62
CA GLN A 648 -5.00 -1.66 -15.78
C GLN A 648 -4.13 -1.78 -17.02
N TRP A 649 -4.57 -1.21 -18.14
CA TRP A 649 -3.81 -1.27 -19.39
C TRP A 649 -2.47 -0.51 -19.31
N ASN A 650 -2.40 0.58 -18.52
CA ASN A 650 -1.14 1.29 -18.28
C ASN A 650 -0.14 0.38 -17.55
N LEU A 651 -0.62 -0.35 -16.54
CA LEU A 651 0.19 -1.31 -15.78
C LEU A 651 0.69 -2.44 -16.68
N GLU A 652 -0.19 -3.05 -17.47
CA GLU A 652 0.20 -4.15 -18.37
C GLU A 652 1.25 -3.72 -19.40
N GLU A 653 1.19 -2.49 -19.90
CA GLU A 653 2.19 -1.96 -20.84
C GLU A 653 3.56 -1.74 -20.18
N VAL A 654 3.58 -1.17 -18.97
CA VAL A 654 4.80 -1.01 -18.17
C VAL A 654 5.41 -2.38 -17.86
N ILE A 655 4.58 -3.32 -17.39
CA ILE A 655 4.99 -4.68 -17.03
C ILE A 655 5.57 -5.40 -18.25
N ALA A 656 4.90 -5.36 -19.40
CA ALA A 656 5.37 -6.01 -20.62
C ALA A 656 6.73 -5.46 -21.05
N SER A 657 6.93 -4.14 -20.95
CA SER A 657 8.20 -3.50 -21.31
C SER A 657 9.34 -3.90 -20.36
N LEU A 658 9.09 -3.94 -19.05
CA LEU A 658 10.09 -4.35 -18.06
C LEU A 658 10.42 -5.84 -18.11
N VAL A 659 9.43 -6.70 -18.43
CA VAL A 659 9.67 -8.14 -18.64
C VAL A 659 10.56 -8.34 -19.86
N ALA A 660 10.34 -7.61 -20.95
CA ALA A 660 11.21 -7.67 -22.13
C ALA A 660 12.66 -7.26 -21.79
N ASP A 661 12.84 -6.20 -20.99
CA ASP A 661 14.16 -5.78 -20.51
C ASP A 661 14.83 -6.88 -19.67
N ALA A 662 14.11 -7.47 -18.72
CA ALA A 662 14.62 -8.54 -17.86
C ALA A 662 14.98 -9.80 -18.64
N GLU A 663 14.19 -10.16 -19.66
CA GLU A 663 14.48 -11.29 -20.54
C GLU A 663 15.76 -11.08 -21.36
N ALA A 664 15.99 -9.87 -21.87
CA ALA A 664 17.23 -9.53 -22.59
C ALA A 664 18.46 -9.68 -21.67
N ILE A 665 18.39 -9.16 -20.44
CA ILE A 665 19.45 -9.31 -19.43
C ILE A 665 19.70 -10.79 -19.12
N SER A 666 18.65 -11.58 -18.91
CA SER A 666 18.77 -13.01 -18.60
C SER A 666 19.47 -13.83 -19.69
N LYS A 667 19.41 -13.36 -20.95
CA LYS A 667 20.07 -13.97 -22.12
C LYS A 667 21.52 -13.49 -22.31
N GLY A 668 22.02 -12.61 -21.45
CA GLY A 668 23.36 -12.04 -21.56
C GLY A 668 23.50 -11.00 -22.67
N GLU A 669 22.39 -10.45 -23.17
CA GLU A 669 22.42 -9.32 -24.09
C GLU A 669 23.01 -8.11 -23.34
N THR A 670 24.13 -7.59 -23.83
CA THR A 670 24.75 -6.39 -23.25
C THR A 670 23.78 -5.23 -23.39
N ARG A 671 23.63 -4.42 -22.32
CA ARG A 671 22.83 -3.19 -22.34
C ARG A 671 23.11 -2.44 -23.64
N VAL A 672 22.10 -2.32 -24.49
CA VAL A 672 22.25 -1.64 -25.79
C VAL A 672 22.54 -0.16 -25.50
N GLY A 673 23.79 0.24 -25.63
CA GLY A 673 24.24 1.64 -25.54
C GLY A 673 24.69 2.07 -24.14
N GLY A 674 25.86 2.70 -24.07
CA GLY A 674 26.45 3.20 -22.83
C GLY A 674 25.52 4.14 -22.06
N GLY A 675 25.20 3.78 -20.82
CA GLY A 675 24.56 4.66 -19.84
C GLY A 675 23.09 5.04 -20.06
N SER A 676 22.48 4.75 -21.21
CA SER A 676 21.08 5.10 -21.45
C SER A 676 20.11 4.14 -20.74
N PRO A 677 19.04 4.65 -20.07
CA PRO A 677 18.00 3.82 -19.47
C PRO A 677 17.32 2.91 -20.49
N SER A 678 16.96 1.68 -20.08
CA SER A 678 16.17 0.77 -20.92
C SER A 678 14.77 1.33 -21.20
N LYS A 679 14.12 0.86 -22.27
CA LYS A 679 12.77 1.32 -22.64
C LYS A 679 11.77 1.09 -21.52
N GLY A 680 11.77 -0.09 -20.89
CA GLY A 680 10.86 -0.40 -19.78
C GLY A 680 11.08 0.53 -18.59
N ARG A 681 12.33 0.88 -18.27
CA ARG A 681 12.65 1.83 -17.20
C ARG A 681 12.13 3.24 -17.50
N GLN A 682 12.29 3.71 -18.74
CA GLN A 682 11.79 5.03 -19.17
C GLN A 682 10.26 5.11 -19.04
N VAL A 683 9.55 4.08 -19.52
CA VAL A 683 8.09 4.00 -19.43
C VAL A 683 7.64 3.92 -17.96
N LEU A 684 8.30 3.11 -17.13
CA LEU A 684 8.02 3.04 -15.69
C LEU A 684 8.15 4.41 -15.01
N ASN A 685 9.26 5.11 -15.24
CA ASN A 685 9.52 6.40 -14.61
C ASN A 685 8.55 7.49 -15.08
N LYS A 686 8.14 7.49 -16.36
CA LYS A 686 7.07 8.39 -16.80
C LYS A 686 5.73 8.05 -16.17
N VAL A 687 5.33 6.78 -16.17
CA VAL A 687 4.04 6.40 -15.58
C VAL A 687 4.01 6.73 -14.09
N LEU A 688 5.13 6.59 -13.37
CA LEU A 688 5.26 7.06 -12.00
C LEU A 688 5.10 8.58 -11.88
N GLU A 689 5.72 9.37 -12.78
CA GLU A 689 5.57 10.82 -12.81
C GLU A 689 4.10 11.24 -13.03
N MET A 690 3.42 10.62 -13.99
CA MET A 690 2.01 10.88 -14.26
C MET A 690 1.13 10.45 -13.09
N ALA A 691 1.42 9.30 -12.48
CA ALA A 691 0.70 8.78 -11.31
C ALA A 691 0.87 9.65 -10.06
N THR A 692 2.05 10.27 -9.88
CA THR A 692 2.34 11.17 -8.75
C THR A 692 1.85 12.60 -8.97
N ARG A 693 1.46 12.94 -10.20
CA ARG A 693 0.89 14.24 -10.57
C ARG A 693 -0.38 14.06 -11.41
N PRO A 694 -1.40 13.36 -10.90
CA PRO A 694 -2.51 12.87 -11.72
C PRO A 694 -3.45 13.98 -12.23
N PHE A 695 -3.40 15.18 -11.62
CA PHE A 695 -4.28 16.31 -11.95
C PHE A 695 -3.74 17.27 -13.01
N GLU A 696 -2.46 17.14 -13.37
CA GLU A 696 -1.81 17.97 -14.38
C GLU A 696 -2.47 17.81 -15.75
N SER A 697 -2.31 18.83 -16.60
CA SER A 697 -2.86 18.85 -17.97
C SER A 697 -2.03 18.02 -18.94
N TRP A 698 -1.82 16.74 -18.59
CA TRP A 698 -1.09 15.75 -19.38
C TRP A 698 -1.64 15.60 -20.80
N GLY A 699 -0.72 15.45 -21.76
CA GLY A 699 -1.06 15.20 -23.15
C GLY A 699 -1.74 16.39 -23.84
N ALA A 700 -1.26 17.59 -23.53
CA ALA A 700 -1.74 18.85 -24.13
C ALA A 700 -3.25 19.09 -23.94
N GLU A 701 -3.78 18.76 -22.76
CA GLU A 701 -5.21 18.88 -22.47
C GLU A 701 -5.80 20.25 -22.89
N GLY A 702 -6.88 20.22 -23.67
CA GLY A 702 -7.56 21.42 -24.18
C GLY A 702 -6.97 21.98 -25.48
N ARG A 703 -5.94 21.37 -26.06
CA ARG A 703 -5.40 21.70 -27.39
C ARG A 703 -4.91 20.45 -28.12
N GLU A 704 -4.52 20.59 -29.38
CA GLU A 704 -3.88 19.49 -30.11
C GLU A 704 -2.45 19.22 -29.60
N PRO A 705 -2.08 17.95 -29.36
CA PRO A 705 -0.70 17.53 -29.08
C PRO A 705 0.25 17.86 -30.24
N LYS A 706 1.38 18.50 -29.93
CA LYS A 706 2.39 18.95 -30.91
C LYS A 706 3.65 18.08 -30.91
N THR A 707 3.94 17.39 -29.81
CA THR A 707 5.11 16.52 -29.68
C THR A 707 4.70 15.06 -29.56
N GLU A 708 5.61 14.12 -29.84
CA GLU A 708 5.35 12.70 -29.62
C GLU A 708 5.14 12.37 -28.14
N GLU A 709 5.83 13.08 -27.23
CA GLU A 709 5.61 12.97 -25.78
C GLU A 709 4.17 13.34 -25.41
N GLU A 710 3.67 14.48 -25.90
CA GLU A 710 2.29 14.92 -25.63
C GLU A 710 1.25 13.93 -26.21
N LYS A 711 1.53 13.32 -27.37
CA LYS A 711 0.64 12.30 -27.95
C LYS A 711 0.59 11.04 -27.09
N GLU A 712 1.74 10.57 -26.62
CA GLU A 712 1.81 9.40 -25.75
C GLU A 712 1.18 9.67 -24.39
N GLU A 713 1.45 10.81 -23.75
CA GLU A 713 0.77 11.21 -22.52
C GLU A 713 -0.76 11.25 -22.69
N ALA A 714 -1.26 11.79 -23.81
CA ALA A 714 -2.68 11.82 -24.12
C ALA A 714 -3.26 10.40 -24.26
N ARG A 715 -2.50 9.48 -24.88
CA ARG A 715 -2.85 8.06 -24.99
C ARG A 715 -2.93 7.41 -23.60
N PHE A 716 -1.94 7.64 -22.74
CA PHE A 716 -1.90 7.15 -21.35
C PHE A 716 -3.06 7.66 -20.49
N CYS A 717 -3.59 8.85 -20.77
CA CYS A 717 -4.79 9.38 -20.10
C CYS A 717 -6.11 8.78 -20.63
N GLY A 718 -6.08 8.03 -21.73
CA GLY A 718 -7.25 7.42 -22.33
C GLY A 718 -7.71 6.12 -21.64
N THR A 719 -8.86 5.60 -22.07
CA THR A 719 -9.42 4.32 -21.57
C THR A 719 -8.64 3.09 -22.03
N GLY A 720 -7.72 3.25 -22.98
CA GLY A 720 -6.94 2.17 -23.55
C GLY A 720 -7.75 1.18 -24.40
N PRO A 721 -7.16 0.02 -24.75
CA PRO A 721 -7.80 -1.01 -25.54
C PRO A 721 -9.02 -1.61 -24.84
N LYS A 722 -10.11 -1.86 -25.59
CA LYS A 722 -11.39 -2.38 -25.05
C LYS A 722 -11.26 -3.68 -24.25
N GLN A 723 -10.29 -4.53 -24.58
CA GLN A 723 -10.03 -5.80 -23.89
C GLN A 723 -9.58 -5.65 -22.43
N PHE A 724 -9.13 -4.45 -22.03
CA PHE A 724 -8.73 -4.16 -20.66
C PHE A 724 -9.84 -3.48 -19.83
N LEU A 725 -10.97 -3.12 -20.45
CA LEU A 725 -12.08 -2.52 -19.73
C LEU A 725 -12.69 -3.53 -18.77
N GLY A 726 -12.65 -3.20 -17.49
CA GLY A 726 -13.13 -4.09 -16.43
C GLY A 726 -12.30 -5.37 -16.29
N PHE A 727 -11.02 -5.32 -16.69
CA PHE A 727 -10.11 -6.44 -16.56
C PHE A 727 -9.95 -6.88 -15.11
N GLN A 728 -10.13 -8.17 -14.87
CA GLN A 728 -9.90 -8.78 -13.56
C GLN A 728 -8.47 -9.28 -13.44
N CYS A 729 -7.74 -8.70 -12.48
CA CYS A 729 -6.38 -9.11 -12.23
C CYS A 729 -6.30 -10.38 -11.39
N SER A 730 -5.30 -11.20 -11.68
CA SER A 730 -4.90 -12.26 -10.76
C SER A 730 -4.02 -11.74 -9.63
N CYS A 731 -4.39 -12.13 -8.40
CA CYS A 731 -3.48 -12.23 -7.27
C CYS A 731 -2.49 -13.36 -7.57
N SER A 732 -1.47 -13.14 -8.39
CA SER A 732 -0.38 -14.11 -8.47
C SER A 732 0.52 -13.95 -7.25
N SER A 733 -0.05 -14.23 -6.08
CA SER A 733 0.71 -14.38 -4.86
C SER A 733 1.68 -15.53 -5.01
#